data_AF-A0A9R1WPB2-F1
#
_entry.id   AF-A0A9R1WPB2-F1
#
_cell.length_a   1.000
_cell.length_b   1.000
_cell.length_c   1.000
_cell.angle_alpha   90.00
_cell.angle_beta   90.00
_cell.angle_gamma   90.00
#
_symmetry.space_group_name_H-M   'P 1'
#
loop_
_entity.id
_entity.type
_entity.pdbx_description
1 polymer ?
#
loop_
_entity_poly.entity_id
_entity_poly.type
_entity_poly.pdbx_seq_one_letter_code
_entity_poly.pdbx_strand_id
1 'polypeptide(L)'
;MEWKSPADAMPWVGLYVSLASLICILAMAADAIQGFRQWKLWFPCRFFTMNAASITLIAIAMKLPVDLTTNMSDSKFVSILFLITMLANFLPSLGLMGDKELLMNIAAFGILIITITVNIWIQFSTKGSFTTPIQMLILIFHLPLLFSVALTVPTSRRILQKRYHELHRLVSTHQEINFSYKELEHRVKKYWMMAETGNPQFAIASSSVSSAFGVTCSAIACVSFFVLMSMFVGVSNIRYGKSDYQWSVDVIVILQSIGTIVGSIAPIFRCLSATSNFNLSKKWSKNHLNVFRVEKHWIQRLHLWKRGHVRSHIPGRHCKKIFHNIKNMILNFCIALQITVVVICNTICLIPRSFLILFSCFWYFFKSMLKTIKEEPNASSSNMMSDMEDYTGYVLQTEVEVKLSNRILRNALNSITRILHESEEKEPMNLIKLLKKSKGFYGGIEFDNDQVPPLHQEETQNCWSLVAVTLIAIALALPTNANNHVKGLLASMREGLQLVRHIEKSLNVNPDLVKSRKAARRVWTDIEVYGRWLQIDVQKKARKGKTSKEILLWLGDEAVKIVIQFKRSKNVSLDHSLRNVIAANSMYRISQTMLFHCNDQENWPTDEELFEWISTIMADLLCACFTNLPRVITTKCHDDAIEKREESIRIAAKLLGRSKKILKVLKARQLPNLDIESMGYIDKWQALPRTQIQIHNALTRIQTASSSPNESVVVTVI
;
A
#
# COMPACT_ATOMS: atom_id res chain seq x y z
N MET A 1 -44.75 5.12 -21.66
CA MET A 1 -44.72 3.66 -21.48
C MET A 1 -45.91 3.32 -20.60
N GLU A 2 -47.03 2.89 -21.18
CA GLU A 2 -48.23 2.55 -20.41
C GLU A 2 -48.14 1.09 -19.96
N TRP A 3 -48.09 0.87 -18.65
CA TRP A 3 -48.05 -0.48 -18.06
C TRP A 3 -49.49 -0.85 -17.73
N LYS A 4 -50.03 -1.90 -18.39
CA LYS A 4 -51.42 -2.33 -18.19
C LYS A 4 -51.53 -3.38 -17.09
N SER A 5 -50.43 -4.06 -16.78
CA SER A 5 -50.31 -5.01 -15.67
C SER A 5 -48.89 -5.06 -15.09
N PRO A 6 -48.71 -5.57 -13.85
CA PRO A 6 -47.38 -5.84 -13.30
C PRO A 6 -46.53 -6.81 -14.14
N ALA A 7 -47.16 -7.66 -14.97
CA ALA A 7 -46.45 -8.57 -15.87
C ALA A 7 -45.69 -7.82 -16.99
N ASP A 8 -46.21 -6.67 -17.44
CA ASP A 8 -45.56 -5.84 -18.47
C ASP A 8 -44.23 -5.21 -17.97
N ALA A 9 -44.06 -5.14 -16.65
CA ALA A 9 -42.88 -4.63 -15.98
C ALA A 9 -41.74 -5.64 -15.85
N MET A 10 -42.06 -6.95 -15.87
CA MET A 10 -41.13 -8.01 -15.50
C MET A 10 -39.88 -8.08 -16.39
N PRO A 11 -39.95 -7.84 -17.71
CA PRO A 11 -38.73 -7.74 -18.54
C PRO A 11 -37.78 -6.60 -18.11
N TRP A 12 -38.32 -5.48 -17.62
CA TRP A 12 -37.51 -4.36 -17.09
C TRP A 12 -36.85 -4.70 -15.76
N VAL A 13 -37.55 -5.47 -14.91
CA VAL A 13 -36.94 -6.03 -13.70
C VAL A 13 -35.80 -6.96 -14.08
N GLY A 14 -35.96 -7.78 -15.12
CA GLY A 14 -34.88 -8.63 -15.62
C GLY A 14 -33.68 -7.85 -16.16
N LEU A 15 -33.90 -6.75 -16.88
CA LEU A 15 -32.82 -5.86 -17.31
C LEU A 15 -32.06 -5.26 -16.11
N TYR A 16 -32.78 -4.91 -15.04
CA TYR A 16 -32.18 -4.44 -13.80
C TYR A 16 -31.29 -5.51 -13.12
N VAL A 17 -31.73 -6.78 -13.14
CA VAL A 17 -30.92 -7.93 -12.69
C VAL A 17 -29.66 -8.10 -13.54
N SER A 18 -29.80 -7.99 -14.87
CA SER A 18 -28.69 -8.05 -15.81
C SER A 18 -27.66 -6.96 -15.58
N LEU A 19 -28.10 -5.72 -15.35
CA LEU A 19 -27.21 -4.59 -15.07
C LEU A 19 -26.45 -4.77 -13.75
N ALA A 20 -27.14 -5.20 -12.68
CA ALA A 20 -26.48 -5.50 -11.40
C ALA A 20 -25.46 -6.63 -11.56
N SER A 21 -25.79 -7.68 -12.31
CA SER A 21 -24.89 -8.79 -12.62
C SER A 21 -23.64 -8.27 -13.37
N LEU A 22 -23.81 -7.41 -14.39
CA LEU A 22 -22.70 -6.82 -15.13
C LEU A 22 -21.74 -6.02 -14.24
N ILE A 23 -22.26 -5.22 -13.31
CA ILE A 23 -21.44 -4.46 -12.35
C ILE A 23 -20.59 -5.40 -11.49
N CYS A 24 -21.18 -6.50 -10.98
CA CYS A 24 -20.43 -7.51 -10.24
C CYS A 24 -19.33 -8.16 -11.08
N ILE A 25 -19.60 -8.44 -12.36
CA ILE A 25 -18.63 -9.04 -13.29
C ILE A 25 -17.44 -8.11 -13.52
N LEU A 26 -17.70 -6.82 -13.78
CA LEU A 26 -16.65 -5.83 -13.99
C LEU A 26 -15.77 -5.67 -12.74
N ALA A 27 -16.38 -5.68 -11.55
CA ALA A 27 -15.63 -5.61 -10.30
C ALA A 27 -14.74 -6.85 -10.07
N MET A 28 -15.25 -8.07 -10.31
CA MET A 28 -14.46 -9.30 -10.23
C MET A 28 -13.33 -9.33 -11.27
N ALA A 29 -13.61 -8.88 -12.50
CA ALA A 29 -12.61 -8.79 -13.57
C ALA A 29 -11.50 -7.78 -13.24
N ALA A 30 -11.83 -6.64 -12.64
CA ALA A 30 -10.85 -5.64 -12.22
C ALA A 30 -9.87 -6.21 -11.17
N ASP A 31 -10.38 -6.96 -10.18
CA ASP A 31 -9.55 -7.66 -9.20
C ASP A 31 -8.64 -8.71 -9.87
N ALA A 32 -9.16 -9.46 -10.85
CA ALA A 32 -8.36 -10.41 -11.63
C ALA A 32 -7.23 -9.71 -12.40
N ILE A 33 -7.54 -8.66 -13.17
CA ILE A 33 -6.55 -7.91 -13.95
C ILE A 33 -5.48 -7.30 -13.04
N GLN A 34 -5.88 -6.77 -11.88
CA GLN A 34 -4.95 -6.22 -10.90
C GLN A 34 -4.01 -7.29 -10.34
N GLY A 35 -4.54 -8.48 -10.01
CA GLY A 35 -3.74 -9.61 -9.54
C GLY A 35 -2.65 -10.02 -10.53
N PHE A 36 -3.00 -10.15 -11.82
CA PHE A 36 -2.03 -10.43 -12.88
C PHE A 36 -0.99 -9.31 -13.03
N ARG A 37 -1.42 -8.05 -13.07
CA ARG A 37 -0.51 -6.89 -13.22
C ARG A 37 0.50 -6.79 -12.07
N GLN A 38 0.07 -7.13 -10.86
CA GLN A 38 0.92 -7.14 -9.66
C GLN A 38 1.70 -8.44 -9.48
N TRP A 39 1.52 -9.43 -10.36
CA TRP A 39 2.09 -10.78 -10.21
C TRP A 39 1.70 -11.47 -8.90
N LYS A 40 0.54 -11.11 -8.34
CA LYS A 40 -0.04 -11.71 -7.13
C LYS A 40 -1.04 -12.78 -7.55
N LEU A 41 -0.56 -14.02 -7.74
CA LEU A 41 -1.37 -15.18 -8.15
C LEU A 41 -2.40 -15.65 -7.12
N TRP A 42 -2.39 -15.07 -5.92
CA TRP A 42 -3.43 -15.25 -4.91
C TRP A 42 -4.57 -14.22 -5.01
N PHE A 43 -4.49 -13.29 -5.98
CA PHE A 43 -5.54 -12.33 -6.36
C PHE A 43 -6.15 -11.58 -5.16
N PRO A 44 -5.46 -10.56 -4.62
CA PRO A 44 -6.04 -9.71 -3.59
C PRO A 44 -7.36 -9.09 -4.06
N CYS A 45 -8.31 -8.98 -3.15
CA CYS A 45 -9.60 -8.34 -3.44
C CYS A 45 -9.56 -6.89 -3.00
N ARG A 46 -9.78 -5.95 -3.93
CA ARG A 46 -9.83 -4.50 -3.69
C ARG A 46 -11.08 -3.85 -4.28
N PHE A 47 -11.55 -4.30 -5.43
CA PHE A 47 -12.72 -3.75 -6.12
C PHE A 47 -14.01 -4.45 -5.69
N PHE A 48 -14.04 -5.79 -5.67
CA PHE A 48 -15.23 -6.55 -5.32
C PHE A 48 -15.26 -6.90 -3.82
N THR A 49 -15.24 -5.88 -2.97
CA THR A 49 -15.21 -6.05 -1.51
C THR A 49 -16.61 -6.27 -0.93
N MET A 50 -16.75 -7.13 0.08
CA MET A 50 -18.05 -7.36 0.74
C MET A 50 -18.40 -6.16 1.65
N ASN A 51 -19.39 -5.38 1.24
CA ASN A 51 -19.86 -4.19 1.95
C ASN A 51 -21.36 -4.01 1.65
N ALA A 52 -22.00 -3.02 2.25
CA ALA A 52 -23.44 -2.80 2.06
C ALA A 52 -23.84 -2.64 0.58
N ALA A 53 -23.02 -1.97 -0.23
CA ALA A 53 -23.29 -1.74 -1.64
C ALA A 53 -23.21 -3.05 -2.46
N SER A 54 -22.15 -3.84 -2.27
CA SER A 54 -22.00 -5.13 -2.95
C SER A 54 -23.03 -6.16 -2.50
N ILE A 55 -23.39 -6.20 -1.21
CA ILE A 55 -24.48 -7.06 -0.71
C ILE A 55 -25.81 -6.67 -1.37
N THR A 56 -26.08 -5.38 -1.53
CA THR A 56 -27.28 -4.89 -2.22
C THR A 56 -27.28 -5.26 -3.71
N LEU A 57 -26.13 -5.11 -4.39
CA LEU A 57 -25.97 -5.53 -5.79
C LEU A 57 -26.21 -7.03 -5.97
N ILE A 58 -25.71 -7.87 -5.06
CA ILE A 58 -25.99 -9.31 -5.07
C ILE A 58 -27.48 -9.57 -4.86
N ALA A 59 -28.12 -8.90 -3.90
CA ALA A 59 -29.55 -9.07 -3.66
C ALA A 59 -30.38 -8.76 -4.91
N ILE A 60 -29.99 -7.73 -5.66
CA ILE A 60 -30.59 -7.39 -6.96
C ILE A 60 -30.30 -8.48 -7.99
N ALA A 61 -29.03 -8.88 -8.16
CA ALA A 61 -28.64 -9.93 -9.10
C ALA A 61 -29.33 -11.28 -8.80
N MET A 62 -29.67 -11.53 -7.53
CA MET A 62 -30.34 -12.72 -7.04
C MET A 62 -31.87 -12.59 -6.98
N LYS A 63 -32.48 -11.56 -7.58
CA LYS A 63 -33.94 -11.48 -7.67
C LYS A 63 -34.57 -12.69 -8.36
N LEU A 64 -33.93 -13.22 -9.40
CA LEU A 64 -34.44 -14.36 -10.16
C LEU A 64 -34.59 -15.63 -9.30
N PRO A 65 -33.59 -16.09 -8.51
CA PRO A 65 -33.77 -17.22 -7.60
C PRO A 65 -34.67 -16.94 -6.39
N VAL A 66 -34.90 -15.68 -6.03
CA VAL A 66 -35.80 -15.27 -4.94
C VAL A 66 -37.27 -15.28 -5.37
N ASP A 67 -37.55 -15.14 -6.66
CA ASP A 67 -38.91 -15.11 -7.20
C ASP A 67 -39.58 -16.49 -7.14
N LEU A 68 -40.73 -16.60 -6.45
CA LEU A 68 -41.47 -17.85 -6.28
C LEU A 68 -42.47 -18.13 -7.41
N THR A 69 -42.89 -17.10 -8.15
CA THR A 69 -43.99 -17.22 -9.13
C THR A 69 -43.52 -17.95 -10.39
N THR A 70 -42.29 -17.67 -10.84
CA THR A 70 -41.74 -18.21 -12.08
C THR A 70 -41.19 -19.64 -11.94
N ASN A 71 -41.62 -20.55 -12.82
CA ASN A 71 -41.15 -21.94 -12.88
C ASN A 71 -39.94 -22.09 -13.80
N MET A 72 -38.78 -21.57 -13.38
CA MET A 72 -37.55 -21.60 -14.18
C MET A 72 -36.39 -22.26 -13.43
N SER A 73 -36.37 -23.59 -13.40
CA SER A 73 -35.33 -24.29 -12.64
C SER A 73 -33.92 -24.03 -13.15
N ASP A 74 -33.74 -23.94 -14.47
CA ASP A 74 -32.41 -23.97 -15.07
C ASP A 74 -31.76 -22.59 -15.12
N SER A 75 -32.54 -21.52 -15.35
CA SER A 75 -32.03 -20.14 -15.25
C SER A 75 -31.70 -19.77 -13.79
N LYS A 76 -32.52 -20.22 -12.83
CA LYS A 76 -32.24 -20.09 -11.40
C LYS A 76 -30.98 -20.85 -10.99
N PHE A 77 -30.72 -22.01 -11.59
CA PHE A 77 -29.46 -22.76 -11.38
C PHE A 77 -28.26 -21.89 -11.73
N VAL A 78 -28.26 -21.27 -12.91
CA VAL A 78 -27.18 -20.37 -13.37
C VAL A 78 -26.99 -19.19 -12.40
N SER A 79 -28.07 -18.60 -11.89
CA SER A 79 -27.96 -17.54 -10.87
C SER A 79 -27.31 -18.02 -9.56
N ILE A 80 -27.60 -19.25 -9.12
CA ILE A 80 -26.98 -19.83 -7.92
C ILE A 80 -25.49 -20.12 -8.17
N LEU A 81 -25.13 -20.64 -9.35
CA LEU A 81 -23.73 -20.82 -9.75
C LEU A 81 -22.98 -19.49 -9.71
N PHE A 82 -23.58 -18.42 -10.24
CA PHE A 82 -23.02 -17.08 -10.20
C PHE A 82 -22.87 -16.55 -8.77
N LEU A 83 -23.83 -16.82 -7.88
CA LEU A 83 -23.75 -16.47 -6.45
C LEU A 83 -22.55 -17.12 -5.75
N ILE A 84 -22.31 -18.40 -6.02
CA ILE A 84 -21.19 -19.13 -5.42
C ILE A 84 -19.86 -18.59 -5.94
N THR A 85 -19.78 -18.24 -7.22
CA THR A 85 -18.59 -17.59 -7.78
C THR A 85 -18.35 -16.20 -7.16
N MET A 86 -19.40 -15.41 -6.93
CA MET A 86 -19.28 -14.15 -6.19
C MET A 86 -18.78 -14.39 -4.76
N LEU A 87 -19.31 -15.40 -4.06
CA LEU A 87 -18.89 -15.80 -2.71
C LEU A 87 -17.40 -16.14 -2.64
N ALA A 88 -16.91 -16.93 -3.60
CA ALA A 88 -15.51 -17.29 -3.71
C ALA A 88 -14.59 -16.07 -3.92
N ASN A 89 -15.08 -15.04 -4.61
CA ASN A 89 -14.34 -13.79 -4.84
C ASN A 89 -14.35 -12.85 -3.64
N PHE A 90 -15.39 -12.85 -2.81
CA PHE A 90 -15.43 -12.07 -1.57
C PHE A 90 -14.51 -12.60 -0.48
N LEU A 91 -14.11 -13.87 -0.53
CA LEU A 91 -13.41 -14.52 0.56
C LEU A 91 -12.16 -13.74 1.04
N PRO A 92 -11.24 -13.27 0.16
CA PRO A 92 -10.09 -12.49 0.61
C PRO A 92 -10.47 -11.12 1.20
N SER A 93 -11.60 -10.51 0.78
CA SER A 93 -12.03 -9.20 1.25
C SER A 93 -12.36 -9.19 2.75
N LEU A 94 -12.74 -10.34 3.32
CA LEU A 94 -12.97 -10.49 4.76
C LEU A 94 -11.72 -10.11 5.57
N GLY A 95 -10.52 -10.31 5.01
CA GLY A 95 -9.25 -9.96 5.65
C GLY A 95 -8.97 -8.45 5.74
N LEU A 96 -9.71 -7.61 5.01
CA LEU A 96 -9.60 -6.15 5.09
C LEU A 96 -10.42 -5.53 6.21
N MET A 97 -11.45 -6.23 6.66
CA MET A 97 -12.46 -5.63 7.52
C MET A 97 -12.00 -5.61 8.97
N GLY A 98 -12.37 -4.54 9.67
CA GLY A 98 -12.29 -4.50 11.13
C GLY A 98 -13.32 -5.44 11.77
N ASP A 99 -13.11 -5.85 13.03
CA ASP A 99 -13.95 -6.84 13.73
C ASP A 99 -15.46 -6.48 13.71
N LYS A 100 -15.81 -5.19 13.84
CA LYS A 100 -17.20 -4.71 13.83
C LYS A 100 -17.81 -4.72 12.43
N GLU A 101 -17.07 -4.20 11.45
CA GLU A 101 -17.50 -4.15 10.04
C GLU A 101 -17.71 -5.57 9.50
N LEU A 102 -16.75 -6.46 9.77
CA LEU A 102 -16.81 -7.87 9.44
C LEU A 102 -18.12 -8.48 9.96
N LEU A 103 -18.42 -8.32 11.26
CA LEU A 103 -19.64 -8.87 11.87
C LEU A 103 -20.93 -8.36 11.20
N MET A 104 -21.03 -7.06 10.93
CA MET A 104 -22.22 -6.46 10.31
C MET A 104 -22.42 -6.96 8.88
N ASN A 105 -21.34 -6.97 8.08
CA ASN A 105 -21.41 -7.41 6.68
C ASN A 105 -21.73 -8.91 6.58
N ILE A 106 -21.17 -9.75 7.47
CA ILE A 106 -21.50 -11.18 7.52
C ILE A 106 -22.96 -11.40 7.94
N ALA A 107 -23.46 -10.65 8.92
CA ALA A 107 -24.85 -10.78 9.35
C ALA A 107 -25.82 -10.41 8.23
N ALA A 108 -25.58 -9.28 7.55
CA ALA A 108 -26.38 -8.85 6.40
C ALA A 108 -26.35 -9.87 5.26
N PHE A 109 -25.15 -10.38 4.92
CA PHE A 109 -25.01 -11.43 3.91
C PHE A 109 -25.69 -12.74 4.34
N GLY A 110 -25.60 -13.10 5.61
CA GLY A 110 -26.28 -14.27 6.18
C GLY A 110 -27.80 -14.20 6.03
N ILE A 111 -28.40 -13.04 6.31
CA ILE A 111 -29.83 -12.82 6.10
C ILE A 111 -30.21 -13.01 4.62
N LEU A 112 -29.40 -12.48 3.70
CA LEU A 112 -29.62 -12.64 2.26
C LEU A 112 -29.61 -14.12 1.85
N ILE A 113 -28.60 -14.89 2.29
CA ILE A 113 -28.54 -16.31 1.92
C ILE A 113 -29.65 -17.14 2.57
N ILE A 114 -30.02 -16.85 3.83
CA ILE A 114 -31.15 -17.51 4.47
C ILE A 114 -32.43 -17.26 3.65
N THR A 115 -32.64 -16.02 3.21
CA THR A 115 -33.81 -15.65 2.38
C THR A 115 -33.83 -16.44 1.08
N ILE A 116 -32.71 -16.50 0.36
CA ILE A 116 -32.60 -17.29 -0.88
C ILE A 116 -32.85 -18.78 -0.61
N THR A 117 -32.27 -19.33 0.46
CA THR A 117 -32.40 -20.75 0.82
C THR A 117 -33.85 -21.11 1.16
N VAL A 118 -34.53 -20.30 1.97
CA VAL A 118 -35.95 -20.51 2.33
C VAL A 118 -36.83 -20.46 1.10
N ASN A 119 -36.60 -19.51 0.19
CA ASN A 119 -37.41 -19.40 -1.03
C ASN A 119 -37.22 -20.62 -1.95
N ILE A 120 -35.98 -21.10 -2.12
CA ILE A 120 -35.73 -22.32 -2.89
C ILE A 120 -36.35 -23.55 -2.20
N TRP A 121 -36.32 -23.62 -0.86
CA TRP A 121 -37.00 -24.69 -0.10
C TRP A 121 -38.51 -24.70 -0.34
N ILE A 122 -39.15 -23.53 -0.26
CA ILE A 122 -40.59 -23.38 -0.54
C ILE A 122 -40.90 -23.84 -1.97
N GLN A 123 -40.06 -23.44 -2.93
CA GLN A 123 -40.25 -23.84 -4.33
C GLN A 123 -40.07 -25.35 -4.55
N PHE A 124 -39.09 -25.97 -3.88
CA PHE A 124 -38.89 -27.43 -3.89
C PHE A 124 -40.16 -28.14 -3.38
N SER A 125 -40.68 -27.73 -2.22
CA SER A 125 -41.86 -28.35 -1.60
C SER A 125 -43.14 -28.16 -2.41
N THR A 126 -43.24 -27.08 -3.19
CA THR A 126 -44.46 -26.77 -3.97
C THR A 126 -44.44 -27.35 -5.38
N LYS A 127 -43.27 -27.44 -6.04
CA LYS A 127 -43.17 -27.77 -7.47
C LYS A 127 -42.36 -29.06 -7.78
N GLY A 128 -41.67 -29.65 -6.81
CA GLY A 128 -41.11 -31.01 -6.90
C GLY A 128 -40.07 -31.30 -8.01
N SER A 129 -39.44 -30.29 -8.62
CA SER A 129 -38.53 -30.50 -9.76
C SER A 129 -37.17 -31.09 -9.36
N PHE A 130 -36.67 -32.11 -10.07
CA PHE A 130 -35.40 -32.81 -9.80
C PHE A 130 -34.13 -31.94 -9.80
N THR A 131 -34.16 -30.75 -10.41
CA THR A 131 -33.03 -29.80 -10.44
C THR A 131 -32.91 -28.95 -9.17
N THR A 132 -34.02 -28.77 -8.44
CA THR A 132 -34.08 -28.01 -7.18
C THR A 132 -33.37 -28.64 -5.96
N PRO A 133 -33.30 -29.98 -5.75
CA PRO A 133 -32.51 -30.55 -4.65
C PRO A 133 -30.99 -30.41 -4.87
N ILE A 134 -30.50 -30.48 -6.11
CA ILE A 134 -29.07 -30.26 -6.43
C ILE A 134 -28.68 -28.81 -6.12
N GLN A 135 -29.52 -27.85 -6.51
CA GLN A 135 -29.37 -26.43 -6.15
C GLN A 135 -29.25 -26.22 -4.65
N MET A 136 -30.14 -26.85 -3.88
CA MET A 136 -30.14 -26.76 -2.42
C MET A 136 -28.88 -27.36 -1.81
N LEU A 137 -28.45 -28.54 -2.28
CA LEU A 137 -27.23 -29.18 -1.80
C LEU A 137 -26.00 -28.29 -2.01
N ILE A 138 -25.88 -27.69 -3.20
CA ILE A 138 -24.74 -26.81 -3.53
C ILE A 138 -24.78 -25.55 -2.67
N LEU A 139 -25.94 -24.90 -2.49
CA LEU A 139 -26.06 -23.69 -1.68
C LEU A 139 -25.79 -23.97 -0.19
N ILE A 140 -26.37 -25.03 0.36
CA ILE A 140 -26.18 -25.47 1.75
C ILE A 140 -24.72 -25.84 2.01
N PHE A 141 -24.04 -26.45 1.03
CA PHE A 141 -22.63 -26.81 1.16
C PHE A 141 -21.73 -25.57 1.29
N HIS A 142 -21.88 -24.56 0.43
CA HIS A 142 -20.97 -23.40 0.39
C HIS A 142 -21.22 -22.37 1.50
N LEU A 143 -22.40 -22.39 2.11
CA LEU A 143 -22.79 -21.41 3.14
C LEU A 143 -21.92 -21.48 4.42
N PRO A 144 -21.74 -22.66 5.06
CA PRO A 144 -20.85 -22.79 6.22
C PRO A 144 -19.40 -22.39 5.94
N LEU A 145 -18.91 -22.49 4.70
CA LEU A 145 -17.52 -22.17 4.35
C LEU A 145 -17.21 -20.68 4.54
N LEU A 146 -18.11 -19.79 4.11
CA LEU A 146 -17.91 -18.35 4.28
C LEU A 146 -17.92 -17.97 5.77
N PHE A 147 -18.92 -18.44 6.51
CA PHE A 147 -19.03 -18.20 7.95
C PHE A 147 -17.82 -18.75 8.71
N SER A 148 -17.31 -19.91 8.28
CA SER A 148 -16.11 -20.51 8.85
C SER A 148 -14.90 -19.59 8.75
N VAL A 149 -14.62 -19.02 7.58
CA VAL A 149 -13.51 -18.06 7.40
C VAL A 149 -13.75 -16.78 8.19
N ALA A 150 -14.95 -16.23 8.11
CA ALA A 150 -15.36 -15.06 8.87
C ALA A 150 -15.11 -15.16 10.39
N LEU A 151 -15.36 -16.34 10.98
CA LEU A 151 -15.11 -16.59 12.40
C LEU A 151 -13.63 -16.58 12.74
N THR A 152 -12.76 -17.03 11.82
CA THR A 152 -11.32 -17.18 12.06
C THR A 152 -10.51 -15.94 11.77
N VAL A 153 -10.97 -15.08 10.85
CA VAL A 153 -10.24 -13.87 10.43
C VAL A 153 -9.72 -13.03 11.60
N PRO A 154 -10.53 -12.66 12.62
CA PRO A 154 -10.03 -11.86 13.74
C PRO A 154 -8.96 -12.56 14.58
N THR A 155 -9.04 -13.88 14.72
CA THR A 155 -8.04 -14.67 15.44
C THR A 155 -6.73 -14.70 14.67
N SER A 156 -6.79 -15.02 13.37
CA SER A 156 -5.63 -15.03 12.48
C SER A 156 -4.97 -13.65 12.43
N ARG A 157 -5.77 -12.58 12.34
CA ARG A 157 -5.29 -11.18 12.39
C ARG A 157 -4.51 -10.89 13.67
N ARG A 158 -5.02 -11.28 14.85
CA ARG A 158 -4.33 -11.10 16.13
C ARG A 158 -3.03 -11.90 16.22
N ILE A 159 -3.02 -13.14 15.73
CA ILE A 159 -1.80 -13.98 15.70
C ILE A 159 -0.73 -13.35 14.80
N LEU A 160 -1.10 -12.94 13.59
CA LEU A 160 -0.19 -12.28 12.64
C LEU A 160 0.32 -10.95 13.19
N GLN A 161 -0.54 -10.17 13.84
CA GLN A 161 -0.16 -8.93 14.49
C GLN A 161 0.84 -9.17 15.61
N LYS A 162 0.60 -10.15 16.49
CA LYS A 162 1.52 -10.47 17.58
C LYS A 162 2.91 -10.88 17.06
N ARG A 163 2.96 -11.82 16.12
CA ARG A 163 4.23 -12.27 15.51
C ARG A 163 4.95 -11.15 14.78
N TYR A 164 4.22 -10.23 14.15
CA TYR A 164 4.82 -9.05 13.53
C TYR A 164 5.52 -8.16 14.55
N HIS A 165 4.92 -7.89 15.71
CA HIS A 165 5.55 -7.08 16.75
C HIS A 165 6.78 -7.79 17.35
N GLU A 166 6.72 -9.12 17.51
CA GLU A 166 7.86 -9.92 17.95
C GLU A 166 9.04 -9.81 16.97
N LEU A 167 8.80 -10.01 15.68
CA LEU A 167 9.84 -9.87 14.64
C LEU A 167 10.33 -8.42 14.48
N HIS A 168 9.43 -7.44 14.52
CA HIS A 168 9.79 -6.02 14.44
C HIS A 168 10.71 -5.61 15.59
N ARG A 169 10.43 -6.09 16.82
CA ARG A 169 11.28 -5.85 17.99
C ARG A 169 12.69 -6.43 17.79
N LEU A 170 12.82 -7.60 17.17
CA LEU A 170 14.12 -8.19 16.84
C LEU A 170 14.90 -7.40 15.78
N VAL A 171 14.21 -6.77 14.82
CA VAL A 171 14.84 -5.98 13.73
C VAL A 171 15.21 -4.56 14.17
N SER A 172 14.58 -4.04 15.23
CA SER A 172 14.69 -2.64 15.64
C SER A 172 15.81 -2.37 16.65
N THR A 173 16.52 -3.40 17.12
CA THR A 173 17.51 -3.29 18.19
C THR A 173 18.76 -2.48 17.85
N HIS A 174 19.02 -2.13 16.58
CA HIS A 174 20.14 -1.27 16.17
C HIS A 174 19.65 -0.18 15.20
N GLN A 175 19.56 1.06 15.67
CA GLN A 175 19.11 2.21 14.89
C GLN A 175 20.23 3.28 14.82
N GLU A 176 21.34 2.93 14.17
CA GLU A 176 22.35 3.90 13.75
C GLU A 176 22.00 4.50 12.39
N ILE A 177 22.41 5.75 12.14
CA ILE A 177 22.28 6.37 10.81
C ILE A 177 23.23 5.64 9.86
N ASN A 178 22.69 4.74 9.05
CA ASN A 178 23.43 4.06 8.01
C ASN A 178 23.01 4.55 6.63
N PHE A 179 23.90 5.28 5.94
CA PHE A 179 23.71 5.72 4.55
C PHE A 179 23.98 4.60 3.52
N SER A 180 24.25 3.36 3.96
CA SER A 180 24.43 2.22 3.06
C SER A 180 23.11 1.87 2.36
N TYR A 181 23.09 2.08 1.04
CA TYR A 181 21.96 1.69 0.19
C TYR A 181 21.64 0.19 0.34
N LYS A 182 22.66 -0.68 0.34
CA LYS A 182 22.47 -2.13 0.45
C LYS A 182 21.79 -2.53 1.77
N GLU A 183 22.14 -1.87 2.87
CA GLU A 183 21.54 -2.16 4.19
C GLU A 183 20.07 -1.73 4.23
N LEU A 184 19.76 -0.54 3.72
CA LEU A 184 18.39 -0.05 3.61
C LEU A 184 17.55 -0.92 2.67
N GLU A 185 18.12 -1.38 1.56
CA GLU A 185 17.48 -2.30 0.61
C GLU A 185 17.14 -3.63 1.29
N HIS A 186 18.10 -4.21 2.01
CA HIS A 186 17.90 -5.44 2.76
C HIS A 186 16.80 -5.29 3.83
N ARG A 187 16.80 -4.15 4.55
CA ARG A 187 15.75 -3.81 5.52
C ARG A 187 14.36 -3.67 4.87
N VAL A 188 14.26 -2.95 3.75
CA VAL A 188 13.01 -2.81 2.97
C VAL A 188 12.50 -4.19 2.55
N LYS A 189 13.39 -5.08 2.06
CA LYS A 189 13.03 -6.46 1.67
C LYS A 189 12.55 -7.29 2.87
N LYS A 190 13.19 -7.20 4.04
CA LYS A 190 12.74 -7.88 5.28
C LYS A 190 11.33 -7.46 5.68
N TYR A 191 11.08 -6.15 5.76
CA TYR A 191 9.75 -5.63 6.11
C TYR A 191 8.70 -5.95 5.06
N TRP A 192 9.07 -5.90 3.78
CA TRP A 192 8.19 -6.34 2.69
C TRP A 192 7.77 -7.80 2.86
N MET A 193 8.71 -8.67 3.21
CA MET A 193 8.41 -10.08 3.46
C MET A 193 7.45 -10.28 4.62
N MET A 194 7.66 -9.57 5.73
CA MET A 194 6.71 -9.59 6.85
C MET A 194 5.33 -9.09 6.43
N ALA A 195 5.26 -7.99 5.68
CA ALA A 195 3.98 -7.39 5.31
C ALA A 195 3.18 -8.22 4.29
N GLU A 196 3.84 -8.79 3.28
CA GLU A 196 3.18 -9.62 2.27
C GLU A 196 2.66 -10.92 2.87
N THR A 197 3.46 -11.59 3.70
CA THR A 197 3.09 -12.88 4.33
C THR A 197 2.17 -12.70 5.53
N GLY A 198 2.29 -11.57 6.25
CA GLY A 198 1.45 -11.18 7.37
C GLY A 198 0.12 -10.53 6.99
N ASN A 199 -0.21 -10.47 5.70
CA ASN A 199 -1.48 -9.93 5.22
C ASN A 199 -2.63 -10.92 5.50
N PRO A 200 -3.69 -10.55 6.23
CA PRO A 200 -4.83 -11.42 6.48
C PRO A 200 -5.50 -11.90 5.20
N GLN A 201 -5.54 -11.10 4.13
CA GLN A 201 -6.05 -11.55 2.84
C GLN A 201 -5.23 -12.72 2.27
N PHE A 202 -3.91 -12.66 2.39
CA PHE A 202 -3.02 -13.71 1.91
C PHE A 202 -3.22 -15.01 2.70
N ALA A 203 -3.38 -14.90 4.02
CA ALA A 203 -3.69 -16.03 4.88
C ALA A 203 -5.02 -16.70 4.51
N ILE A 204 -6.05 -15.90 4.21
CA ILE A 204 -7.35 -16.42 3.75
C ILE A 204 -7.23 -17.04 2.36
N ALA A 205 -6.60 -16.35 1.42
CA ALA A 205 -6.44 -16.81 0.04
C ALA A 205 -5.64 -18.13 -0.03
N SER A 206 -4.71 -18.33 0.90
CA SER A 206 -3.90 -19.54 1.04
C SER A 206 -4.54 -20.63 1.92
N SER A 207 -5.75 -20.40 2.45
CA SER A 207 -6.46 -21.37 3.30
C SER A 207 -7.04 -22.54 2.50
N SER A 208 -7.31 -23.65 3.17
CA SER A 208 -7.99 -24.80 2.56
C SER A 208 -9.41 -24.47 2.10
N VAL A 209 -10.10 -23.55 2.78
CA VAL A 209 -11.44 -23.10 2.36
C VAL A 209 -11.38 -22.37 1.02
N SER A 210 -10.43 -21.44 0.85
CA SER A 210 -10.20 -20.73 -0.43
C SER A 210 -9.87 -21.70 -1.56
N SER A 211 -9.03 -22.69 -1.28
CA SER A 211 -8.69 -23.72 -2.26
C SER A 211 -9.88 -24.61 -2.63
N ALA A 212 -10.74 -24.98 -1.67
CA ALA A 212 -11.97 -25.72 -1.94
C ALA A 212 -12.96 -24.91 -2.81
N PHE A 213 -13.07 -23.59 -2.57
CA PHE A 213 -13.78 -22.68 -3.46
C PHE A 213 -13.19 -22.64 -4.88
N GLY A 214 -11.87 -22.72 -5.03
CA GLY A 214 -11.25 -22.78 -6.35
C GLY A 214 -11.55 -24.07 -7.12
N VAL A 215 -11.55 -25.23 -6.45
CA VAL A 215 -11.93 -26.52 -7.07
C VAL A 215 -13.40 -26.50 -7.51
N THR A 216 -14.29 -26.05 -6.63
CA THR A 216 -15.73 -25.94 -6.95
C THR A 216 -15.98 -24.92 -8.06
N CYS A 217 -15.34 -23.74 -8.02
CA CYS A 217 -15.42 -22.74 -9.10
C CYS A 217 -14.91 -23.27 -10.44
N SER A 218 -13.94 -24.18 -10.47
CA SER A 218 -13.48 -24.85 -11.69
C SER A 218 -14.58 -25.69 -12.32
N ALA A 219 -15.27 -26.52 -11.53
CA ALA A 219 -16.40 -27.32 -12.01
C ALA A 219 -17.56 -26.42 -12.47
N ILE A 220 -17.87 -25.38 -11.69
CA ILE A 220 -18.92 -24.40 -11.99
C ILE A 220 -18.63 -23.65 -13.30
N ALA A 221 -17.37 -23.28 -13.56
CA ALA A 221 -16.97 -22.64 -14.81
C ALA A 221 -17.17 -23.55 -16.01
N CYS A 222 -16.82 -24.83 -15.90
CA CYS A 222 -17.06 -25.82 -16.96
C CYS A 222 -18.56 -25.95 -17.27
N VAL A 223 -19.40 -26.08 -16.25
CA VAL A 223 -20.87 -26.16 -16.43
C VAL A 223 -21.41 -24.89 -17.10
N SER A 224 -20.96 -23.71 -16.66
CA SER A 224 -21.41 -22.42 -17.22
C SER A 224 -20.96 -22.24 -18.67
N PHE A 225 -19.79 -22.76 -19.04
CA PHE A 225 -19.32 -22.79 -20.42
C PHE A 225 -20.18 -23.68 -21.31
N PHE A 226 -20.56 -24.88 -20.84
CA PHE A 226 -21.49 -25.75 -21.57
C PHE A 226 -22.86 -25.11 -21.77
N VAL A 227 -23.40 -24.43 -20.75
CA VAL A 227 -24.67 -23.68 -20.85
C VAL A 227 -24.57 -22.53 -21.87
N LEU A 228 -23.46 -21.81 -21.87
CA LEU A 228 -23.24 -20.73 -22.84
C LEU A 228 -23.15 -21.28 -24.27
N MET A 229 -22.40 -22.38 -24.47
CA MET A 229 -22.26 -23.01 -25.78
C MET A 229 -23.57 -23.58 -26.31
N SER A 230 -24.38 -24.22 -25.47
CA SER A 230 -25.68 -24.77 -25.90
C SER A 230 -26.65 -23.67 -26.37
N MET A 231 -26.55 -22.46 -25.80
CA MET A 231 -27.32 -21.30 -26.27
C MET A 231 -26.82 -20.75 -27.62
N PHE A 232 -25.49 -20.68 -27.83
CA PHE A 232 -24.92 -20.12 -29.06
C PHE A 232 -25.08 -21.02 -30.29
N VAL A 233 -24.95 -22.34 -30.13
CA VAL A 233 -25.00 -23.28 -31.26
C VAL A 233 -26.44 -23.53 -31.75
N GLY A 234 -27.46 -23.00 -31.06
CA GLY A 234 -28.86 -23.11 -31.50
C GLY A 234 -29.44 -24.54 -31.47
N VAL A 235 -28.75 -25.49 -30.83
CA VAL A 235 -29.05 -26.94 -30.87
C VAL A 235 -30.21 -27.32 -29.94
N SER A 236 -30.95 -26.39 -29.35
CA SER A 236 -32.03 -26.77 -28.44
C SER A 236 -33.18 -25.77 -28.33
N ASN A 237 -34.36 -26.33 -28.02
CA ASN A 237 -35.58 -25.67 -27.54
C ASN A 237 -35.40 -24.81 -26.25
N ILE A 238 -34.18 -24.43 -25.86
CA ILE A 238 -33.85 -23.63 -24.66
C ILE A 238 -33.90 -22.13 -24.99
N ARG A 239 -34.96 -21.67 -25.66
CA ARG A 239 -35.40 -20.28 -25.45
C ARG A 239 -36.25 -20.31 -24.20
N TYR A 240 -35.87 -19.58 -23.16
CA TYR A 240 -36.63 -19.47 -21.91
C TYR A 240 -37.91 -18.62 -22.10
N GLY A 241 -38.58 -18.75 -23.25
CA GLY A 241 -39.68 -17.90 -23.72
C GLY A 241 -41.01 -18.09 -22.98
N LYS A 242 -41.10 -19.02 -22.01
CA LYS A 242 -42.24 -19.17 -21.10
C LYS A 242 -41.90 -18.64 -19.70
N SER A 243 -41.44 -17.39 -19.62
CA SER A 243 -41.20 -16.67 -18.36
C SER A 243 -42.01 -15.39 -18.29
N ASP A 244 -42.40 -14.99 -17.08
CA ASP A 244 -42.89 -13.63 -16.81
C ASP A 244 -41.81 -12.59 -17.18
N TYR A 245 -40.53 -12.95 -17.08
CA TYR A 245 -39.39 -12.12 -17.48
C TYR A 245 -39.15 -12.07 -19.01
N GLN A 246 -39.87 -12.85 -19.81
CA GLN A 246 -39.77 -12.90 -21.28
C GLN A 246 -38.31 -12.98 -21.80
N TRP A 247 -37.92 -12.11 -22.73
CA TRP A 247 -36.58 -12.06 -23.34
C TRP A 247 -35.45 -11.72 -22.35
N SER A 248 -35.78 -11.09 -21.22
CA SER A 248 -34.76 -10.66 -20.25
C SER A 248 -34.11 -11.86 -19.54
N VAL A 249 -34.76 -13.02 -19.47
CA VAL A 249 -34.16 -14.25 -18.90
C VAL A 249 -32.93 -14.68 -19.68
N ASP A 250 -33.01 -14.66 -21.01
CA ASP A 250 -31.90 -15.07 -21.87
C ASP A 250 -30.70 -14.13 -21.63
N VAL A 251 -30.94 -12.83 -21.49
CA VAL A 251 -29.89 -11.84 -21.17
C VAL A 251 -29.30 -12.07 -19.78
N ILE A 252 -30.11 -12.37 -18.77
CA ILE A 252 -29.63 -12.70 -17.42
C ILE A 252 -28.73 -13.96 -17.47
N VAL A 253 -29.19 -15.03 -18.12
CA VAL A 253 -28.46 -16.31 -18.19
C VAL A 253 -27.13 -16.13 -18.93
N ILE A 254 -27.10 -15.40 -20.04
CA ILE A 254 -25.86 -15.12 -20.78
C ILE A 254 -24.88 -14.34 -19.90
N LEU A 255 -25.31 -13.23 -19.30
CA LEU A 255 -24.44 -12.38 -18.48
C LEU A 255 -23.93 -13.13 -17.25
N GLN A 256 -24.80 -13.84 -16.52
CA GLN A 256 -24.41 -14.60 -15.33
C GLN A 256 -23.51 -15.79 -15.67
N SER A 257 -23.69 -16.45 -16.83
CA SER A 257 -22.77 -17.50 -17.29
C SER A 257 -21.38 -16.94 -17.61
N ILE A 258 -21.31 -15.85 -18.37
CA ILE A 258 -20.04 -15.13 -18.64
C ILE A 258 -19.40 -14.70 -17.31
N GLY A 259 -20.20 -14.13 -16.42
CA GLY A 259 -19.77 -13.69 -15.11
C GLY A 259 -19.24 -14.79 -14.23
N THR A 260 -19.83 -15.98 -14.33
CA THR A 260 -19.39 -17.18 -13.63
C THR A 260 -18.04 -17.64 -14.16
N ILE A 261 -17.85 -17.67 -15.49
CA ILE A 261 -16.56 -18.05 -16.12
C ILE A 261 -15.46 -17.05 -15.72
N VAL A 262 -15.71 -15.74 -15.88
CA VAL A 262 -14.74 -14.68 -15.55
C VAL A 262 -14.44 -14.67 -14.05
N GLY A 263 -15.46 -14.77 -13.21
CA GLY A 263 -15.33 -14.79 -11.76
C GLY A 263 -14.59 -16.02 -11.24
N SER A 264 -14.67 -17.17 -11.92
CA SER A 264 -13.96 -18.39 -11.50
C SER A 264 -12.44 -18.32 -11.70
N ILE A 265 -11.92 -17.40 -12.53
CA ILE A 265 -10.48 -17.26 -12.77
C ILE A 265 -9.71 -17.07 -11.45
N ALA A 266 -10.08 -16.07 -10.65
CA ALA A 266 -9.34 -15.74 -9.44
C ALA A 266 -9.36 -16.88 -8.38
N PRO A 267 -10.51 -17.51 -8.04
CA PRO A 267 -10.55 -18.69 -7.17
C PRO A 267 -9.71 -19.87 -7.67
N ILE A 268 -9.73 -20.18 -8.97
CA ILE A 268 -8.93 -21.27 -9.54
C ILE A 268 -7.43 -21.00 -9.33
N PHE A 269 -6.97 -19.80 -9.67
CA PHE A 269 -5.56 -19.44 -9.46
C PHE A 269 -5.18 -19.40 -7.97
N ARG A 270 -6.07 -18.96 -7.08
CA ARG A 270 -5.85 -19.04 -5.61
C ARG A 270 -5.63 -20.48 -5.17
N CYS A 271 -6.46 -21.42 -5.65
CA CYS A 271 -6.31 -22.85 -5.38
C CYS A 271 -4.97 -23.39 -5.89
N LEU A 272 -4.58 -23.06 -7.13
CA LEU A 272 -3.30 -23.46 -7.69
C LEU A 272 -2.12 -22.87 -6.91
N SER A 273 -2.20 -21.59 -6.54
CA SER A 273 -1.20 -20.92 -5.72
C SER A 273 -1.09 -21.62 -4.37
N ALA A 274 -2.17 -21.70 -3.59
CA ALA A 274 -2.23 -22.34 -2.28
C ALA A 274 -1.67 -23.77 -2.30
N THR A 275 -1.94 -24.52 -3.37
CA THR A 275 -1.41 -25.87 -3.54
C THR A 275 0.10 -25.88 -3.83
N SER A 276 0.58 -24.94 -4.67
CA SER A 276 2.01 -24.73 -4.92
C SER A 276 2.77 -24.09 -3.75
N ASN A 277 2.06 -23.54 -2.74
CA ASN A 277 2.66 -22.96 -1.54
C ASN A 277 3.34 -24.02 -0.66
N PHE A 278 2.99 -25.30 -0.80
CA PHE A 278 3.58 -26.38 -0.05
C PHE A 278 4.68 -27.05 -0.89
N ASN A 279 5.85 -27.32 -0.29
CA ASN A 279 6.92 -28.04 -0.98
C ASN A 279 6.43 -29.42 -1.43
N LEU A 280 6.09 -29.54 -2.72
CA LEU A 280 5.57 -30.75 -3.36
C LEU A 280 6.53 -31.94 -3.28
N SER A 281 7.83 -31.71 -3.06
CA SER A 281 8.88 -32.67 -3.41
C SER A 281 9.37 -33.62 -2.31
N LYS A 282 8.96 -33.54 -1.03
CA LYS A 282 9.64 -34.36 0.01
C LYS A 282 8.83 -35.01 1.12
N LYS A 283 7.49 -34.89 1.15
CA LYS A 283 6.71 -35.38 2.30
C LYS A 283 5.33 -35.97 1.97
N TRP A 284 5.18 -36.59 0.80
CA TRP A 284 3.90 -37.23 0.41
C TRP A 284 3.46 -38.29 1.44
N SER A 285 4.37 -39.09 1.99
CA SER A 285 4.05 -40.16 2.96
C SER A 285 3.66 -39.70 4.38
N LYS A 286 4.28 -38.65 4.96
CA LYS A 286 4.04 -38.27 6.36
C LYS A 286 2.87 -37.30 6.58
N ASN A 287 2.35 -36.67 5.52
CA ASN A 287 1.34 -35.61 5.64
C ASN A 287 -0.13 -36.08 5.57
N HIS A 288 -0.42 -37.31 5.12
CA HIS A 288 -1.80 -37.79 4.98
C HIS A 288 -2.57 -37.83 6.31
N LEU A 289 -1.90 -38.15 7.43
CA LEU A 289 -2.54 -38.16 8.76
C LEU A 289 -2.79 -36.74 9.32
N ASN A 290 -2.02 -35.74 8.88
CA ASN A 290 -2.22 -34.34 9.29
C ASN A 290 -3.37 -33.64 8.56
N VAL A 291 -3.92 -34.22 7.47
CA VAL A 291 -5.04 -33.63 6.70
C VAL A 291 -6.31 -33.48 7.55
N PHE A 292 -6.51 -34.39 8.51
CA PHE A 292 -7.65 -34.36 9.43
C PHE A 292 -7.42 -33.50 10.69
N ARG A 293 -6.20 -32.98 10.88
CA ARG A 293 -5.85 -32.17 12.04
C ARG A 293 -6.33 -30.74 11.81
N VAL A 294 -7.38 -30.34 12.51
CA VAL A 294 -7.88 -28.96 12.49
C VAL A 294 -6.95 -28.07 13.30
N GLU A 295 -6.44 -26.99 12.69
CA GLU A 295 -5.55 -26.06 13.38
C GLU A 295 -6.29 -25.31 14.49
N LYS A 296 -5.60 -25.06 15.61
CA LYS A 296 -6.21 -24.44 16.81
C LYS A 296 -6.90 -23.11 16.53
N HIS A 297 -6.36 -22.31 15.60
CA HIS A 297 -6.90 -20.99 15.28
C HIS A 297 -8.31 -21.04 14.66
N TRP A 298 -8.70 -22.17 14.04
CA TRP A 298 -10.04 -22.33 13.45
C TRP A 298 -11.17 -22.37 14.48
N ILE A 299 -10.89 -22.89 15.67
CA ILE A 299 -11.86 -23.12 16.75
C ILE A 299 -11.65 -22.20 17.96
N GLN A 300 -10.52 -21.50 18.02
CA GLN A 300 -10.10 -20.70 19.18
C GLN A 300 -11.14 -19.64 19.57
N ARG A 301 -11.75 -18.95 18.61
CA ARG A 301 -12.75 -17.91 18.89
C ARG A 301 -14.04 -18.48 19.48
N LEU A 302 -14.49 -19.62 18.96
CA LEU A 302 -15.67 -20.31 19.48
C LEU A 302 -15.43 -20.81 20.91
N HIS A 303 -14.23 -21.32 21.19
CA HIS A 303 -13.82 -21.65 22.56
C HIS A 303 -13.74 -20.42 23.48
N LEU A 304 -13.27 -19.28 22.98
CA LEU A 304 -13.25 -18.02 23.73
C LEU A 304 -14.67 -17.57 24.08
N TRP A 305 -15.60 -17.62 23.12
CA TRP A 305 -17.02 -17.31 23.36
C TRP A 305 -17.67 -18.29 24.33
N LYS A 306 -17.29 -19.57 24.27
CA LYS A 306 -17.77 -20.60 25.20
C LYS A 306 -17.30 -20.30 26.63
N ARG A 307 -16.05 -19.89 26.82
CA ARG A 307 -15.47 -19.52 28.13
C ARG A 307 -15.93 -18.16 28.64
N GLY A 308 -16.23 -17.20 27.75
CA GLY A 308 -16.58 -15.84 28.14
C GLY A 308 -17.91 -15.77 28.91
N HIS A 309 -17.91 -15.12 30.07
CA HIS A 309 -19.14 -14.79 30.77
C HIS A 309 -19.86 -13.65 30.07
N VAL A 310 -21.06 -13.92 29.54
CA VAL A 310 -21.94 -12.86 29.03
C VAL A 310 -22.50 -12.16 30.25
N ARG A 311 -22.23 -10.85 30.37
CA ARG A 311 -22.85 -9.95 31.35
C ARG A 311 -24.33 -9.82 30.98
N SER A 312 -25.09 -10.85 31.31
CA SER A 312 -26.52 -10.93 31.03
C SER A 312 -27.22 -10.07 32.06
N HIS A 313 -27.91 -9.02 31.61
CA HIS A 313 -28.88 -8.25 32.40
C HIS A 313 -30.17 -9.07 32.65
N ILE A 314 -30.09 -10.41 32.61
CA ILE A 314 -31.25 -11.31 32.76
C ILE A 314 -31.50 -11.49 34.26
N PRO A 315 -32.66 -11.05 34.78
CA PRO A 315 -33.02 -11.29 36.17
C PRO A 315 -33.32 -12.79 36.39
N GLY A 316 -32.79 -13.35 37.48
CA GLY A 316 -33.10 -14.72 37.94
C GLY A 316 -32.03 -15.78 37.70
N ARG A 317 -31.74 -16.58 38.74
CA ARG A 317 -30.72 -17.67 38.73
C ARG A 317 -31.08 -18.80 37.75
N HIS A 318 -32.36 -19.13 37.61
CA HIS A 318 -32.83 -20.22 36.77
C HIS A 318 -32.71 -19.91 35.27
N CYS A 319 -33.17 -18.72 34.84
CA CYS A 319 -33.02 -18.25 33.46
C CYS A 319 -31.55 -18.12 33.04
N LYS A 320 -30.67 -17.68 33.96
CA LYS A 320 -29.22 -17.62 33.71
C LYS A 320 -28.61 -19.02 33.47
N LYS A 321 -29.06 -20.05 34.20
CA LYS A 321 -28.62 -21.44 34.01
C LYS A 321 -29.09 -21.99 32.66
N ILE A 322 -30.35 -21.78 32.30
CA ILE A 322 -30.91 -22.20 31.01
C ILE A 322 -30.19 -21.51 29.85
N PHE A 323 -30.02 -20.19 29.91
CA PHE A 323 -29.29 -19.43 28.90
C PHE A 323 -27.86 -19.95 28.71
N HIS A 324 -27.15 -20.22 29.81
CA HIS A 324 -25.80 -20.77 29.75
C HIS A 324 -25.77 -22.18 29.12
N ASN A 325 -26.75 -23.03 29.40
CA ASN A 325 -26.87 -24.35 28.79
C ASN A 325 -27.15 -24.26 27.28
N ILE A 326 -28.12 -23.44 26.87
CA ILE A 326 -28.45 -23.22 25.45
C ILE A 326 -27.25 -22.65 24.70
N LYS A 327 -26.60 -21.62 25.26
CA LYS A 327 -25.37 -21.04 24.70
C LYS A 327 -24.29 -22.10 24.50
N ASN A 328 -24.05 -22.95 25.50
CA ASN A 328 -23.04 -24.01 25.41
C ASN A 328 -23.40 -25.05 24.35
N MET A 329 -24.68 -25.42 24.25
CA MET A 329 -25.17 -26.34 23.22
C MET A 329 -24.95 -25.79 21.81
N ILE A 330 -25.36 -24.54 21.57
CA ILE A 330 -25.17 -23.85 20.28
C ILE A 330 -23.67 -23.77 19.94
N LEU A 331 -22.83 -23.34 20.89
CA LEU A 331 -21.40 -23.21 20.63
C LEU A 331 -20.71 -24.56 20.41
N ASN A 332 -21.14 -25.63 21.09
CA ASN A 332 -20.65 -26.99 20.82
C ASN A 332 -21.00 -27.43 19.40
N PHE A 333 -22.24 -27.19 18.97
CA PHE A 333 -22.67 -27.46 17.60
C PHE A 333 -21.85 -26.66 16.58
N CYS A 334 -21.65 -25.36 16.81
CA CYS A 334 -20.81 -24.53 15.94
C CYS A 334 -19.36 -25.01 15.89
N ILE A 335 -18.78 -25.47 17.01
CA ILE A 335 -17.41 -26.03 17.03
C ILE A 335 -17.36 -27.31 16.21
N ALA A 336 -18.31 -28.23 16.40
CA ALA A 336 -18.39 -29.47 15.63
C ALA A 336 -18.52 -29.17 14.13
N LEU A 337 -19.45 -28.28 13.75
CA LEU A 337 -19.66 -27.85 12.37
C LEU A 337 -18.38 -27.23 11.77
N GLN A 338 -17.70 -26.36 12.50
CA GLN A 338 -16.46 -25.72 12.05
C GLN A 338 -15.36 -26.75 11.77
N ILE A 339 -15.20 -27.75 12.66
CA ILE A 339 -14.25 -28.85 12.48
C ILE A 339 -14.62 -29.65 11.22
N THR A 340 -15.88 -30.04 11.08
CA THR A 340 -16.36 -30.80 9.92
C THR A 340 -16.11 -30.05 8.61
N VAL A 341 -16.43 -28.75 8.55
CA VAL A 341 -16.19 -27.91 7.37
C VAL A 341 -14.71 -27.86 7.00
N VAL A 342 -13.82 -27.62 7.96
CA VAL A 342 -12.37 -27.55 7.70
C VAL A 342 -11.84 -28.89 7.21
N VAL A 343 -12.29 -30.00 7.79
CA VAL A 343 -11.90 -31.35 7.36
C VAL A 343 -12.37 -31.62 5.91
N ILE A 344 -13.61 -31.28 5.57
CA ILE A 344 -14.12 -31.46 4.19
C ILE A 344 -13.30 -30.61 3.20
N CYS A 345 -13.02 -29.35 3.53
CA CYS A 345 -12.19 -28.47 2.70
C CYS A 345 -10.78 -29.06 2.51
N ASN A 346 -10.15 -29.57 3.58
CA ASN A 346 -8.85 -30.22 3.50
C ASN A 346 -8.86 -31.46 2.58
N THR A 347 -9.93 -32.25 2.63
CA THR A 347 -10.13 -33.41 1.74
C THR A 347 -10.28 -32.99 0.28
N ILE A 348 -11.09 -31.96 -0.01
CA ILE A 348 -11.26 -31.43 -1.37
C ILE A 348 -9.92 -30.92 -1.93
N CYS A 349 -9.07 -30.31 -1.09
CA CYS A 349 -7.74 -29.84 -1.49
C CYS A 349 -6.77 -30.96 -1.91
N LEU A 350 -7.10 -32.24 -1.68
CA LEU A 350 -6.30 -33.35 -2.20
C LEU A 350 -6.42 -33.49 -3.71
N ILE A 351 -7.56 -33.12 -4.29
CA ILE A 351 -7.82 -33.20 -5.75
C ILE A 351 -6.78 -32.39 -6.55
N PRO A 352 -6.59 -31.07 -6.33
CA PRO A 352 -5.61 -30.28 -7.07
C PRO A 352 -4.16 -30.71 -6.76
N ARG A 353 -3.88 -31.19 -5.55
CA ARG A 353 -2.55 -31.74 -5.18
C ARG A 353 -2.22 -32.96 -6.02
N SER A 354 -3.13 -33.92 -6.08
CA SER A 354 -2.99 -35.13 -6.89
C SER A 354 -2.84 -34.79 -8.37
N PHE A 355 -3.62 -33.84 -8.89
CA PHE A 355 -3.51 -33.39 -10.27
C PHE A 355 -2.16 -32.74 -10.58
N LEU A 356 -1.64 -31.86 -9.71
CA LEU A 356 -0.33 -31.23 -9.92
C LEU A 356 0.83 -32.23 -9.82
N ILE A 357 0.72 -33.25 -8.96
CA ILE A 357 1.70 -34.33 -8.90
C ILE A 357 1.66 -35.15 -10.19
N LEU A 358 0.46 -35.58 -10.62
CA LEU A 358 0.29 -36.32 -11.86
C LEU A 358 0.85 -35.53 -13.04
N PHE A 359 0.56 -34.23 -13.10
CA PHE A 359 1.04 -33.36 -14.15
C PHE A 359 2.56 -33.17 -14.06
N SER A 360 3.15 -33.01 -12.86
CA SER A 360 4.60 -32.96 -12.66
C SER A 360 5.29 -34.26 -13.06
N CYS A 361 4.69 -35.43 -12.77
CA CYS A 361 5.18 -36.72 -13.23
C CYS A 361 5.07 -36.83 -14.75
N PHE A 362 3.95 -36.39 -15.33
CA PHE A 362 3.74 -36.36 -16.77
C PHE A 362 4.71 -35.42 -17.47
N TRP A 363 4.95 -34.22 -16.95
CA TRP A 363 5.95 -33.28 -17.47
C TRP A 363 7.38 -33.75 -17.23
N TYR A 364 7.68 -34.44 -16.13
CA TYR A 364 8.99 -35.06 -15.94
C TYR A 364 9.21 -36.15 -16.98
N PHE A 365 8.19 -36.98 -17.24
CA PHE A 365 8.20 -37.98 -18.30
C PHE A 365 8.34 -37.32 -19.68
N PHE A 366 7.57 -36.28 -19.97
CA PHE A 366 7.63 -35.51 -21.22
C PHE A 366 8.96 -34.78 -21.40
N LYS A 367 9.51 -34.21 -20.32
CA LYS A 367 10.84 -33.58 -20.29
C LYS A 367 11.94 -34.63 -20.42
N SER A 368 11.78 -35.83 -19.87
CA SER A 368 12.69 -36.97 -20.08
C SER A 368 12.66 -37.44 -21.53
N MET A 369 11.49 -37.43 -22.17
CA MET A 369 11.33 -37.71 -23.61
C MET A 369 11.91 -36.60 -24.49
N LEU A 370 11.81 -35.34 -24.07
CA LEU A 370 12.44 -34.19 -24.75
C LEU A 370 13.92 -34.00 -24.42
N LYS A 371 14.44 -34.59 -23.34
CA LYS A 371 15.86 -34.48 -22.94
C LYS A 371 16.81 -35.16 -23.92
N THR A 372 16.28 -35.96 -24.85
CA THR A 372 17.02 -36.46 -26.02
C THR A 372 17.41 -35.33 -26.99
N ILE A 373 16.92 -34.09 -26.81
CA ILE A 373 17.26 -32.93 -27.65
C ILE A 373 17.60 -31.72 -26.76
N LYS A 374 18.92 -31.50 -26.59
CA LYS A 374 19.61 -30.35 -25.96
C LYS A 374 19.67 -30.31 -24.43
N GLU A 375 20.90 -30.45 -23.93
CA GLU A 375 21.33 -29.97 -22.62
C GLU A 375 22.02 -28.60 -22.77
N GLU A 376 21.64 -27.64 -21.91
CA GLU A 376 22.44 -26.45 -21.62
C GLU A 376 22.46 -26.23 -20.09
N PRO A 377 23.55 -25.70 -19.49
CA PRO A 377 23.74 -25.67 -18.04
C PRO A 377 23.21 -24.37 -17.41
N ASN A 378 22.40 -24.51 -16.35
CA ASN A 378 21.84 -23.39 -15.58
C ASN A 378 22.81 -22.88 -14.50
N ALA A 379 23.64 -21.89 -14.83
CA ALA A 379 24.59 -21.27 -13.89
C ALA A 379 24.03 -20.12 -13.03
N SER A 380 22.79 -19.65 -13.26
CA SER A 380 22.23 -18.47 -12.55
C SER A 380 21.44 -18.77 -11.26
N SER A 381 21.24 -20.04 -10.92
CA SER A 381 20.32 -20.43 -9.83
C SER A 381 20.94 -20.53 -8.43
N SER A 382 22.28 -20.55 -8.31
CA SER A 382 23.00 -20.74 -7.05
C SER A 382 23.06 -19.49 -6.18
N ASN A 383 23.48 -18.34 -6.74
CA ASN A 383 23.60 -17.08 -5.99
C ASN A 383 22.25 -16.56 -5.45
N MET A 384 21.15 -16.81 -6.18
CA MET A 384 19.81 -16.38 -5.76
C MET A 384 19.21 -17.27 -4.66
N MET A 385 19.72 -18.49 -4.46
CA MET A 385 19.22 -19.40 -3.42
C MET A 385 19.77 -19.05 -2.03
N SER A 386 21.00 -18.55 -1.92
CA SER A 386 21.57 -18.14 -0.62
C SER A 386 20.94 -16.85 -0.11
N ASP A 387 20.68 -15.86 -0.99
CA ASP A 387 19.96 -14.63 -0.65
C ASP A 387 18.57 -14.91 -0.05
N MET A 388 17.93 -16.01 -0.44
CA MET A 388 16.58 -16.36 0.01
C MET A 388 16.55 -16.89 1.45
N GLU A 389 17.60 -17.57 1.90
CA GLU A 389 17.67 -18.14 3.25
C GLU A 389 17.58 -17.04 4.31
N ASP A 390 18.26 -15.91 4.07
CA ASP A 390 18.23 -14.73 4.95
C ASP A 390 16.82 -14.15 5.14
N TYR A 391 15.95 -14.25 4.13
CA TYR A 391 14.58 -13.73 4.21
C TYR A 391 13.56 -14.74 4.77
N THR A 392 13.89 -16.03 4.83
CA THR A 392 12.96 -17.06 5.33
C THR A 392 12.58 -16.84 6.79
N GLY A 393 13.48 -16.31 7.62
CA GLY A 393 13.22 -16.00 9.04
C GLY A 393 12.23 -14.85 9.26
N TYR A 394 11.88 -14.09 8.22
CA TYR A 394 10.98 -12.94 8.29
C TYR A 394 9.59 -13.21 7.70
N VAL A 395 9.30 -14.48 7.37
CA VAL A 395 8.00 -14.92 6.88
C VAL A 395 7.02 -15.07 8.05
N LEU A 396 5.91 -14.34 7.99
CA LEU A 396 4.81 -14.45 8.94
C LEU A 396 3.78 -15.48 8.46
N GLN A 397 3.56 -16.50 9.27
CA GLN A 397 2.53 -17.51 9.04
C GLN A 397 1.67 -17.67 10.28
N THR A 398 0.44 -18.16 10.11
CA THR A 398 -0.42 -18.60 11.22
C THR A 398 0.03 -19.94 11.80
N GLU A 399 0.64 -20.80 10.97
CA GLU A 399 1.23 -22.09 11.35
C GLU A 399 2.75 -21.96 11.52
N VAL A 400 3.37 -22.72 12.44
CA VAL A 400 4.84 -22.70 12.67
C VAL A 400 5.55 -23.80 11.87
N GLU A 401 4.84 -24.87 11.51
CA GLU A 401 5.45 -26.11 10.97
C GLU A 401 5.47 -26.19 9.43
N VAL A 402 4.72 -25.33 8.73
CA VAL A 402 4.58 -25.39 7.26
C VAL A 402 5.42 -24.31 6.58
N LYS A 403 6.60 -24.70 6.07
CA LYS A 403 7.46 -23.79 5.28
C LYS A 403 6.79 -23.43 3.95
N LEU A 404 6.62 -22.13 3.70
CA LEU A 404 6.16 -21.58 2.41
C LEU A 404 7.12 -21.98 1.29
N SER A 405 6.61 -22.23 0.08
CA SER A 405 7.45 -22.59 -1.06
C SER A 405 8.39 -21.44 -1.47
N ASN A 406 9.62 -21.80 -1.85
CA ASN A 406 10.63 -20.84 -2.30
C ASN A 406 10.15 -20.01 -3.50
N ARG A 407 9.21 -20.53 -4.31
CA ARG A 407 8.65 -19.82 -5.46
C ARG A 407 7.89 -18.56 -5.06
N ILE A 408 7.12 -18.59 -3.99
CA ILE A 408 6.30 -17.44 -3.56
C ILE A 408 7.16 -16.39 -2.90
N LEU A 409 8.08 -16.84 -2.03
CA LEU A 409 9.08 -15.97 -1.44
C LEU A 409 9.86 -15.22 -2.53
N ARG A 410 10.23 -15.92 -3.62
CA ARG A 410 10.90 -15.34 -4.78
C ARG A 410 10.01 -14.32 -5.49
N ASN A 411 8.74 -14.67 -5.76
CA ASN A 411 7.82 -13.75 -6.41
C ASN A 411 7.58 -12.48 -5.58
N ALA A 412 7.43 -12.62 -4.25
CA ALA A 412 7.29 -11.51 -3.33
C ALA A 412 8.52 -10.59 -3.37
N LEU A 413 9.73 -11.16 -3.25
CA LEU A 413 10.98 -10.39 -3.34
C LEU A 413 11.21 -9.75 -4.70
N ASN A 414 10.87 -10.44 -5.80
CA ASN A 414 10.96 -9.88 -7.15
C ASN A 414 10.03 -8.67 -7.31
N SER A 415 8.84 -8.71 -6.71
CA SER A 415 7.87 -7.59 -6.81
C SER A 415 8.39 -6.30 -6.19
N ILE A 416 9.05 -6.35 -5.03
CA ILE A 416 9.63 -5.17 -4.39
C ILE A 416 10.94 -4.75 -5.06
N THR A 417 11.74 -5.71 -5.52
CA THR A 417 12.98 -5.45 -6.27
C THR A 417 12.67 -4.72 -7.58
N ARG A 418 11.58 -5.08 -8.27
CA ARG A 418 11.12 -4.33 -9.46
C ARG A 418 10.75 -2.89 -9.12
N ILE A 419 10.00 -2.65 -8.04
CA ILE A 419 9.64 -1.28 -7.61
C ILE A 419 10.89 -0.46 -7.29
N LEU A 420 11.89 -1.08 -6.63
CA LEU A 420 13.17 -0.44 -6.36
C LEU A 420 13.86 -0.06 -7.68
N HIS A 421 14.03 -1.00 -8.60
CA HIS A 421 14.67 -0.77 -9.90
C HIS A 421 13.97 0.33 -10.72
N GLU A 422 12.64 0.26 -10.87
CA GLU A 422 11.84 1.29 -11.56
C GLU A 422 11.97 2.68 -10.91
N SER A 423 12.27 2.72 -9.61
CA SER A 423 12.47 3.98 -8.86
C SER A 423 13.91 4.48 -8.95
N GLU A 424 14.89 3.58 -9.08
CA GLU A 424 16.30 3.93 -9.35
C GLU A 424 16.46 4.58 -10.74
N GLU A 425 15.72 4.12 -11.75
CA GLU A 425 15.71 4.76 -13.07
C GLU A 425 15.16 6.20 -13.04
N LYS A 426 14.35 6.53 -12.03
CA LYS A 426 13.74 7.84 -11.81
C LYS A 426 14.49 8.69 -10.78
N GLU A 427 15.79 8.44 -10.64
CA GLU A 427 16.67 9.24 -9.78
C GLU A 427 16.70 10.73 -10.21
N PRO A 428 16.75 11.66 -9.26
CA PRO A 428 16.68 13.09 -9.53
C PRO A 428 18.04 13.65 -10.00
N MET A 429 18.30 13.60 -11.32
CA MET A 429 19.59 13.99 -11.90
C MET A 429 19.93 15.47 -11.71
N ASN A 430 18.95 16.37 -11.77
CA ASN A 430 19.19 17.80 -11.61
C ASN A 430 19.54 18.12 -10.15
N LEU A 431 18.77 17.55 -9.22
CA LEU A 431 19.06 17.64 -7.79
C LEU A 431 20.48 17.15 -7.47
N ILE A 432 20.91 16.01 -8.02
CA ILE A 432 22.26 15.48 -7.74
C ILE A 432 23.35 16.46 -8.22
N LYS A 433 23.16 17.15 -9.35
CA LYS A 433 24.10 18.20 -9.80
C LYS A 433 24.17 19.34 -8.80
N LEU A 434 23.03 19.78 -8.25
CA LEU A 434 22.99 20.81 -7.20
C LEU A 434 23.67 20.34 -5.91
N LEU A 435 23.35 19.15 -5.41
CA LEU A 435 23.91 18.63 -4.16
C LEU A 435 25.44 18.48 -4.20
N LYS A 436 26.03 18.22 -5.37
CA LYS A 436 27.49 18.15 -5.53
C LYS A 436 28.22 19.48 -5.28
N LYS A 437 27.53 20.62 -5.36
CA LYS A 437 28.11 21.94 -5.05
C LYS A 437 28.41 22.11 -3.56
N SER A 438 27.62 21.42 -2.75
CA SER A 438 27.73 21.48 -1.29
C SER A 438 29.00 20.76 -0.81
N LYS A 439 29.87 21.51 -0.12
CA LYS A 439 31.11 21.01 0.50
C LYS A 439 30.95 20.61 1.97
N GLY A 440 29.77 20.86 2.55
CA GLY A 440 29.48 20.63 3.96
C GLY A 440 28.00 20.85 4.28
N PHE A 441 27.71 21.29 5.50
CA PHE A 441 26.35 21.61 5.97
C PHE A 441 26.22 23.08 6.41
N TYR A 442 27.10 23.96 5.95
CA TYR A 442 27.22 25.34 6.44
C TYR A 442 26.00 26.19 6.08
N GLY A 443 25.43 25.99 4.89
CA GLY A 443 24.18 26.64 4.48
C GLY A 443 22.95 26.27 5.30
N GLY A 444 23.01 25.24 6.16
CA GLY A 444 21.97 24.97 7.17
C GLY A 444 21.96 25.95 8.35
N ILE A 445 22.99 26.79 8.47
CA ILE A 445 23.19 27.79 9.52
C ILE A 445 23.26 29.20 8.92
N GLU A 446 23.82 29.34 7.71
CA GLU A 446 24.12 30.63 7.09
C GLU A 446 22.88 31.39 6.56
N PHE A 447 21.74 30.71 6.39
CA PHE A 447 20.55 31.34 5.82
C PHE A 447 19.83 32.31 6.79
N ASP A 448 20.16 32.28 8.07
CA ASP A 448 19.50 33.06 9.12
C ASP A 448 20.52 33.57 10.14
N ASN A 449 20.32 34.78 10.66
CA ASN A 449 21.22 35.42 11.63
C ASN A 449 20.40 36.00 12.79
N ASP A 450 20.76 35.64 14.02
CA ASP A 450 20.11 36.10 15.25
C ASP A 450 20.18 37.62 15.46
N GLN A 451 21.09 38.30 14.73
CA GLN A 451 21.19 39.75 14.72
C GLN A 451 20.07 40.43 13.92
N VAL A 452 19.32 39.69 13.10
CA VAL A 452 18.17 40.21 12.35
C VAL A 452 16.91 40.16 13.25
N PRO A 453 16.31 41.30 13.61
CA PRO A 453 15.18 41.33 14.53
C PRO A 453 13.92 40.72 13.89
N PRO A 454 13.13 39.92 14.64
CA PRO A 454 11.91 39.33 14.10
C PRO A 454 10.81 40.37 13.85
N LEU A 455 10.00 40.15 12.82
CA LEU A 455 8.84 41.03 12.50
C LEU A 455 7.65 40.84 13.45
N HIS A 456 7.63 39.75 14.23
CA HIS A 456 6.55 39.42 15.17
C HIS A 456 7.06 38.57 16.36
N GLN A 457 6.47 38.75 17.55
CA GLN A 457 6.83 38.06 18.80
C GLN A 457 6.54 36.55 18.78
N GLU A 458 5.52 36.10 18.05
CA GLU A 458 5.30 34.67 17.79
C GLU A 458 6.13 34.25 16.56
N GLU A 459 7.38 33.92 16.80
CA GLU A 459 8.25 33.40 15.74
C GLU A 459 7.77 32.02 15.32
N THR A 460 7.18 31.92 14.13
CA THR A 460 6.77 30.64 13.57
C THR A 460 8.02 29.86 13.17
N GLN A 461 8.21 28.66 13.76
CA GLN A 461 9.32 27.77 13.44
C GLN A 461 9.48 27.57 11.93
N ASN A 462 10.70 27.75 11.45
CA ASN A 462 11.05 27.53 10.06
C ASN A 462 10.92 26.03 9.74
N CYS A 463 10.55 25.70 8.51
CA CYS A 463 10.60 24.34 8.02
C CYS A 463 11.50 24.26 6.78
N TRP A 464 12.09 23.09 6.53
CA TRP A 464 13.00 22.86 5.40
C TRP A 464 12.42 23.34 4.08
N SER A 465 11.14 23.01 3.82
CA SER A 465 10.44 23.45 2.60
C SER A 465 10.31 24.97 2.52
N LEU A 466 10.05 25.66 3.64
CA LEU A 466 9.82 27.11 3.65
C LEU A 466 11.10 27.85 3.29
N VAL A 467 12.20 27.54 3.99
CA VAL A 467 13.52 28.14 3.75
C VAL A 467 13.98 27.87 2.32
N ALA A 468 13.87 26.62 1.86
CA ALA A 468 14.26 26.24 0.51
C ALA A 468 13.46 26.99 -0.58
N VAL A 469 12.16 27.20 -0.36
CA VAL A 469 11.27 27.94 -1.28
C VAL A 469 11.57 29.45 -1.25
N THR A 470 11.93 30.00 -0.09
CA THR A 470 12.35 31.40 0.01
C THR A 470 13.69 31.64 -0.68
N LEU A 471 14.68 30.76 -0.50
CA LEU A 471 15.99 30.86 -1.16
C LEU A 471 15.88 30.83 -2.69
N ILE A 472 15.07 29.93 -3.25
CA ILE A 472 14.84 29.91 -4.71
C ILE A 472 14.08 31.14 -5.19
N ALA A 473 13.15 31.70 -4.40
CA ALA A 473 12.49 32.95 -4.74
C ALA A 473 13.51 34.10 -4.86
N ILE A 474 14.45 34.20 -3.91
CA ILE A 474 15.51 35.21 -3.95
C ILE A 474 16.42 34.97 -5.15
N ALA A 475 16.88 33.73 -5.38
CA ALA A 475 17.74 33.40 -6.51
C ALA A 475 17.09 33.73 -7.87
N LEU A 476 15.78 33.54 -8.00
CA LEU A 476 15.01 33.90 -9.20
C LEU A 476 14.81 35.41 -9.37
N ALA A 477 14.93 36.19 -8.30
CA ALA A 477 14.76 37.65 -8.33
C ALA A 477 16.02 38.36 -8.82
N LEU A 478 17.20 37.72 -8.69
CA LEU A 478 18.49 38.31 -9.02
C LEU A 478 18.65 38.56 -10.53
N PRO A 479 19.41 39.59 -10.94
CA PRO A 479 19.73 39.85 -12.34
C PRO A 479 20.74 38.78 -12.80
N THR A 480 20.27 37.72 -13.45
CA THR A 480 21.16 36.65 -13.93
C THR A 480 21.12 36.55 -15.44
N ASN A 481 22.29 36.68 -16.07
CA ASN A 481 22.47 36.62 -17.53
C ASN A 481 22.34 35.18 -18.07
N ALA A 482 22.42 34.19 -17.17
CA ALA A 482 22.53 32.78 -17.51
C ALA A 482 21.20 32.03 -17.28
N ASN A 483 20.22 32.26 -18.15
CA ASN A 483 18.88 31.64 -18.11
C ASN A 483 18.90 30.11 -17.93
N ASN A 484 19.95 29.43 -18.41
CA ASN A 484 20.12 27.99 -18.26
C ASN A 484 20.41 27.57 -16.80
N HIS A 485 21.15 28.38 -16.04
CA HIS A 485 21.46 28.11 -14.63
C HIS A 485 20.20 28.22 -13.77
N VAL A 486 19.37 29.24 -14.04
CA VAL A 486 18.07 29.44 -13.39
C VAL A 486 17.12 28.27 -13.64
N LYS A 487 16.98 27.84 -14.90
CA LYS A 487 16.16 26.66 -15.26
C LYS A 487 16.67 25.38 -14.59
N GLY A 488 17.98 25.18 -14.55
CA GLY A 488 18.59 24.03 -13.89
C GLY A 488 18.33 24.02 -12.37
N LEU A 489 18.43 25.18 -11.71
CA LEU A 489 18.16 25.32 -10.28
C LEU A 489 16.68 25.05 -9.98
N LEU A 490 15.75 25.58 -10.77
CA LEU A 490 14.31 25.35 -10.61
C LEU A 490 13.95 23.86 -10.78
N ALA A 491 14.54 23.17 -11.77
CA ALA A 491 14.36 21.73 -11.95
C ALA A 491 14.92 20.93 -10.77
N SER A 492 16.08 21.32 -10.24
CA SER A 492 16.68 20.72 -9.04
C SER A 492 15.79 20.90 -7.81
N MET A 493 15.18 22.08 -7.65
CA MET A 493 14.27 22.37 -6.54
C MET A 493 12.95 21.62 -6.63
N ARG A 494 12.38 21.47 -7.84
CA ARG A 494 11.21 20.62 -8.07
C ARG A 494 11.47 19.19 -7.59
N GLU A 495 12.62 18.62 -7.94
CA GLU A 495 13.02 17.28 -7.52
C GLU A 495 13.29 17.20 -6.00
N GLY A 496 14.03 18.16 -5.45
CA GLY A 496 14.40 18.21 -4.04
C GLY A 496 13.20 18.37 -3.10
N LEU A 497 12.30 19.31 -3.41
CA LEU A 497 11.12 19.59 -2.59
C LEU A 497 10.14 18.41 -2.52
N GLN A 498 10.11 17.53 -3.53
CA GLN A 498 9.34 16.28 -3.45
C GLN A 498 9.86 15.38 -2.32
N LEU A 499 11.19 15.24 -2.18
CA LEU A 499 11.82 14.43 -1.14
C LEU A 499 11.69 15.10 0.24
N VAL A 500 11.92 16.42 0.32
CA VAL A 500 11.77 17.19 1.57
C VAL A 500 10.34 17.03 2.13
N ARG A 501 9.31 17.08 1.27
CA ARG A 501 7.92 16.86 1.70
C ARG A 501 7.70 15.48 2.32
N HIS A 502 8.35 14.43 1.81
CA HIS A 502 8.26 13.10 2.39
C HIS A 502 8.90 13.04 3.78
N ILE A 503 10.05 13.70 3.96
CA ILE A 503 10.78 13.77 5.23
C ILE A 503 9.98 14.53 6.27
N GLU A 504 9.58 15.77 5.94
CA GLU A 504 8.82 16.62 6.84
C GLU A 504 7.47 15.99 7.25
N LYS A 505 6.78 15.31 6.33
CA LYS A 505 5.52 14.62 6.65
C LYS A 505 5.72 13.43 7.60
N SER A 506 6.91 12.81 7.58
CA SER A 506 7.23 11.65 8.40
C SER A 506 7.78 11.98 9.78
N LEU A 507 8.55 13.07 9.92
CA LEU A 507 9.23 13.40 11.18
C LEU A 507 8.53 14.48 12.01
N ASN A 508 7.84 15.43 11.37
CA ASN A 508 7.40 16.66 12.04
C ASN A 508 5.88 16.68 12.25
N VAL A 509 5.45 16.26 13.45
CA VAL A 509 4.04 16.28 13.91
C VAL A 509 3.64 17.62 14.52
N ASN A 510 4.59 18.54 14.77
CA ASN A 510 4.32 19.86 15.36
C ASN A 510 3.29 20.64 14.50
N PRO A 511 2.15 21.07 15.09
CA PRO A 511 1.13 21.88 14.42
C PRO A 511 1.65 23.16 13.76
N ASP A 512 2.64 23.84 14.34
CA ASP A 512 3.17 25.09 13.75
C ASP A 512 4.01 24.82 12.50
N LEU A 513 4.76 23.72 12.48
CA LEU A 513 5.43 23.24 11.27
C LEU A 513 4.42 22.77 10.20
N VAL A 514 3.19 22.37 10.56
CA VAL A 514 2.13 22.12 9.57
C VAL A 514 1.77 23.42 8.84
N LYS A 515 1.64 24.54 9.57
CA LYS A 515 1.33 25.86 8.98
C LYS A 515 2.45 26.33 8.06
N SER A 516 3.71 26.25 8.50
CA SER A 516 4.89 26.60 7.69
C SER A 516 4.97 25.79 6.40
N ARG A 517 4.69 24.48 6.44
CA ARG A 517 4.65 23.64 5.24
C ARG A 517 3.52 23.99 4.27
N LYS A 518 2.35 24.36 4.78
CA LYS A 518 1.25 24.83 3.93
C LYS A 518 1.60 26.16 3.26
N ALA A 519 2.24 27.08 3.99
CA ALA A 519 2.76 28.33 3.43
C ALA A 519 3.79 28.05 2.33
N ALA A 520 4.79 27.19 2.60
CA ALA A 520 5.80 26.80 1.62
C ALA A 520 5.21 26.19 0.34
N ARG A 521 4.19 25.30 0.46
CA ARG A 521 3.53 24.72 -0.72
C ARG A 521 2.82 25.76 -1.58
N ARG A 522 2.16 26.73 -0.94
CA ARG A 522 1.49 27.82 -1.65
C ARG A 522 2.51 28.64 -2.42
N VAL A 523 3.53 29.13 -1.72
CA VAL A 523 4.58 29.98 -2.32
C VAL A 523 5.32 29.24 -3.43
N TRP A 524 5.63 27.95 -3.23
CA TRP A 524 6.25 27.13 -4.28
C TRP A 524 5.39 27.05 -5.54
N THR A 525 4.07 26.88 -5.37
CA THR A 525 3.14 26.83 -6.52
C THR A 525 3.10 28.16 -7.26
N ASP A 526 3.09 29.28 -6.52
CA ASP A 526 3.13 30.63 -7.11
C ASP A 526 4.43 30.85 -7.91
N ILE A 527 5.57 30.39 -7.39
CA ILE A 527 6.88 30.52 -8.03
C ILE A 527 6.97 29.61 -9.26
N GLU A 528 6.64 28.33 -9.11
CA GLU A 528 6.81 27.31 -10.14
C GLU A 528 5.90 27.54 -11.35
N VAL A 529 4.65 27.95 -11.12
CA VAL A 529 3.64 28.09 -12.18
C VAL A 529 3.63 29.51 -12.74
N TYR A 530 3.69 30.52 -11.88
CA TYR A 530 3.45 31.91 -12.29
C TYR A 530 4.70 32.78 -12.25
N GLY A 531 5.83 32.30 -11.72
CA GLY A 531 7.02 33.12 -11.51
C GLY A 531 6.79 34.24 -10.50
N ARG A 532 5.88 34.04 -9.54
CA ARG A 532 5.48 35.05 -8.54
C ARG A 532 5.74 34.58 -7.13
N TRP A 533 6.03 35.51 -6.23
CA TRP A 533 6.06 35.31 -4.79
C TRP A 533 4.93 36.13 -4.15
N LEU A 534 3.91 35.46 -3.59
CA LEU A 534 2.73 36.12 -3.00
C LEU A 534 2.11 37.20 -3.91
N GLN A 535 1.87 36.85 -5.19
CA GLN A 535 1.38 37.72 -6.26
C GLN A 535 2.38 38.75 -6.82
N ILE A 536 3.55 38.89 -6.23
CA ILE A 536 4.61 39.78 -6.70
C ILE A 536 5.42 39.05 -7.78
N ASP A 537 5.52 39.62 -8.99
CA ASP A 537 6.45 39.10 -10.02
C ASP A 537 7.89 39.23 -9.51
N VAL A 538 8.55 38.08 -9.33
CA VAL A 538 9.87 37.96 -8.71
C VAL A 538 10.94 38.63 -9.57
N GLN A 539 10.78 38.62 -10.89
CA GLN A 539 11.74 39.23 -11.84
C GLN A 539 11.44 40.70 -12.16
N LYS A 540 10.37 41.27 -11.60
CA LYS A 540 9.91 42.63 -11.91
C LYS A 540 10.99 43.68 -11.75
N LYS A 541 11.85 43.56 -10.73
CA LYS A 541 12.93 44.52 -10.43
C LYS A 541 14.18 44.27 -11.26
N ALA A 542 14.59 43.02 -11.44
CA ALA A 542 15.68 42.67 -12.34
C ALA A 542 15.45 43.18 -13.77
N ARG A 543 14.23 43.03 -14.31
CA ARG A 543 13.85 43.58 -15.63
C ARG A 543 13.92 45.11 -15.73
N LYS A 544 13.96 45.82 -14.60
CA LYS A 544 14.13 47.27 -14.52
C LYS A 544 15.59 47.69 -14.34
N GLY A 545 16.54 46.76 -14.50
CA GLY A 545 17.98 47.03 -14.37
C GLY A 545 18.43 47.31 -12.93
N LYS A 546 17.69 46.81 -11.92
CA LYS A 546 18.05 46.98 -10.51
C LYS A 546 19.15 46.00 -10.10
N THR A 547 20.07 46.45 -9.24
CA THR A 547 21.19 45.61 -8.75
C THR A 547 20.72 44.55 -7.75
N SER A 548 21.51 43.50 -7.53
CA SER A 548 21.25 42.49 -6.49
C SER A 548 20.99 43.10 -5.10
N LYS A 549 21.77 44.11 -4.71
CA LYS A 549 21.58 44.84 -3.44
C LYS A 549 20.20 45.49 -3.34
N GLU A 550 19.79 46.21 -4.39
CA GLU A 550 18.48 46.86 -4.44
C GLU A 550 17.33 45.84 -4.43
N ILE A 551 17.53 44.66 -5.04
CA ILE A 551 16.54 43.59 -5.09
C ILE A 551 16.35 42.94 -3.72
N LEU A 552 17.43 42.64 -3.00
CA LEU A 552 17.36 42.07 -1.65
C LEU A 552 16.66 43.02 -0.67
N LEU A 553 17.00 44.33 -0.71
CA LEU A 553 16.32 45.35 0.09
C LEU A 553 14.82 45.40 -0.25
N TRP A 554 14.49 45.42 -1.54
CA TRP A 554 13.10 45.46 -1.98
C TRP A 554 12.30 44.24 -1.54
N LEU A 555 12.86 43.02 -1.60
CA LEU A 555 12.20 41.80 -1.13
C LEU A 555 11.91 41.87 0.38
N GLY A 556 12.87 42.37 1.17
CA GLY A 556 12.69 42.63 2.60
C GLY A 556 11.58 43.65 2.88
N ASP A 557 11.56 44.77 2.16
CA ASP A 557 10.55 45.82 2.33
C ASP A 557 9.14 45.34 1.96
N GLU A 558 8.99 44.58 0.87
CA GLU A 558 7.69 44.00 0.48
C GLU A 558 7.19 42.99 1.51
N ALA A 559 8.10 42.17 2.07
CA ALA A 559 7.76 41.28 3.17
C ALA A 559 7.23 42.05 4.40
N VAL A 560 7.90 43.15 4.79
CA VAL A 560 7.45 44.02 5.89
C VAL A 560 6.07 44.59 5.61
N LYS A 561 5.79 45.07 4.39
CA LYS A 561 4.47 45.60 4.01
C LYS A 561 3.36 44.57 4.17
N ILE A 562 3.60 43.32 3.77
CA ILE A 562 2.62 42.23 3.90
C ILE A 562 2.30 41.97 5.38
N VAL A 563 3.31 41.96 6.26
CA VAL A 563 3.12 41.76 7.70
C VAL A 563 2.37 42.93 8.33
N ILE A 564 2.68 44.17 7.96
CA ILE A 564 1.97 45.37 8.44
C ILE A 564 0.51 45.36 8.00
N GLN A 565 0.24 45.02 6.74
CA GLN A 565 -1.12 44.93 6.21
C GLN A 565 -1.95 43.88 6.96
N PHE A 566 -1.32 42.75 7.29
CA PHE A 566 -1.96 41.72 8.12
C PHE A 566 -2.33 42.24 9.51
N LYS A 567 -1.38 42.87 10.22
CA LYS A 567 -1.61 43.43 11.57
C LYS A 567 -2.76 44.45 11.60
N ARG A 568 -2.99 45.17 10.51
CA ARG A 568 -4.09 46.14 10.38
C ARG A 568 -5.45 45.51 10.06
N SER A 569 -5.47 44.28 9.55
CA SER A 569 -6.69 43.63 9.07
C SER A 569 -7.40 42.84 10.17
N LYS A 570 -8.62 43.26 10.58
CA LYS A 570 -9.40 42.59 11.63
C LYS A 570 -10.24 41.39 11.15
N ASN A 571 -10.46 41.24 9.82
CA ASN A 571 -11.51 40.35 9.26
C ASN A 571 -11.05 39.38 8.15
N VAL A 572 -9.75 39.18 7.91
CA VAL A 572 -9.31 38.24 6.85
C VAL A 572 -9.45 36.81 7.35
N SER A 573 -9.89 35.88 6.49
CA SER A 573 -9.88 34.43 6.77
C SER A 573 -8.53 34.05 7.39
N LEU A 574 -8.55 33.76 8.70
CA LEU A 574 -7.37 33.67 9.57
C LEU A 574 -6.28 32.75 9.01
N ASP A 575 -6.68 31.66 8.35
CA ASP A 575 -5.75 30.64 7.87
C ASP A 575 -5.02 31.01 6.55
N HIS A 576 -5.66 31.79 5.66
CA HIS A 576 -5.02 32.21 4.41
C HIS A 576 -4.03 33.36 4.63
N SER A 577 -4.43 34.35 5.41
CA SER A 577 -3.61 35.51 5.72
C SER A 577 -2.40 35.15 6.58
N LEU A 578 -2.56 34.26 7.55
CA LEU A 578 -1.45 33.75 8.37
C LEU A 578 -0.36 33.06 7.53
N ARG A 579 -0.73 32.27 6.50
CA ARG A 579 0.27 31.64 5.61
C ARG A 579 1.12 32.65 4.85
N ASN A 580 0.52 33.76 4.42
CA ASN A 580 1.25 34.82 3.73
C ASN A 580 2.22 35.54 4.68
N VAL A 581 1.82 35.73 5.94
CA VAL A 581 2.69 36.29 6.99
C VAL A 581 3.87 35.40 7.27
N ILE A 582 3.67 34.09 7.41
CA ILE A 582 4.76 33.12 7.62
C ILE A 582 5.78 33.18 6.48
N ALA A 583 5.30 33.21 5.22
CA ALA A 583 6.15 33.34 4.05
C ALA A 583 6.89 34.69 3.99
N ALA A 584 6.21 35.78 4.34
CA ALA A 584 6.80 37.12 4.42
C ALA A 584 7.90 37.19 5.49
N ASN A 585 7.65 36.66 6.69
CA ASN A 585 8.66 36.60 7.76
C ASN A 585 9.92 35.86 7.30
N SER A 586 9.77 34.71 6.64
CA SER A 586 10.92 33.96 6.10
C SER A 586 11.67 34.76 5.03
N MET A 587 10.96 35.43 4.10
CA MET A 587 11.58 36.28 3.08
C MET A 587 12.37 37.44 3.70
N TYR A 588 11.80 38.12 4.68
CA TYR A 588 12.47 39.20 5.38
C TYR A 588 13.75 38.71 6.08
N ARG A 589 13.66 37.66 6.91
CA ARG A 589 14.83 37.15 7.66
C ARG A 589 15.98 36.74 6.74
N ILE A 590 15.66 35.99 5.68
CA ILE A 590 16.69 35.47 4.77
C ILE A 590 17.28 36.61 3.92
N SER A 591 16.46 37.51 3.37
CA SER A 591 16.97 38.64 2.58
C SER A 591 17.86 39.59 3.39
N GLN A 592 17.47 39.91 4.64
CA GLN A 592 18.26 40.74 5.54
C GLN A 592 19.55 40.05 6.00
N THR A 593 19.49 38.74 6.26
CA THR A 593 20.69 37.96 6.60
C THR A 593 21.70 37.97 5.44
N MET A 594 21.22 37.78 4.21
CA MET A 594 22.07 37.86 3.02
C MET A 594 22.66 39.26 2.82
N LEU A 595 21.86 40.31 2.98
CA LEU A 595 22.32 41.70 2.93
C LEU A 595 23.43 41.97 3.95
N PHE A 596 23.23 41.50 5.19
CA PHE A 596 24.20 41.64 6.28
C PHE A 596 25.53 40.98 5.89
N HIS A 597 25.50 39.72 5.46
CA HIS A 597 26.69 38.99 5.05
C HIS A 597 27.43 39.63 3.87
N CYS A 598 26.71 40.15 2.87
CA CYS A 598 27.32 40.82 1.72
C CYS A 598 27.90 42.20 2.07
N ASN A 599 27.39 42.88 3.10
CA ASN A 599 27.94 44.16 3.55
C ASN A 599 29.19 43.98 4.44
N ASP A 600 29.33 42.83 5.11
CA ASP A 600 30.53 42.48 5.90
C ASP A 600 31.75 42.12 5.02
N GLN A 601 31.53 41.86 3.72
CA GLN A 601 32.60 41.60 2.76
C GLN A 601 33.28 42.89 2.29
N GLU A 602 34.58 42.80 2.00
CA GLU A 602 35.39 43.94 1.54
C GLU A 602 34.89 44.53 0.21
N ASN A 603 34.35 43.68 -0.68
CA ASN A 603 33.69 44.09 -1.92
C ASN A 603 32.32 43.41 -2.05
N TRP A 604 31.34 44.15 -2.59
CA TRP A 604 30.03 43.59 -2.89
C TRP A 604 30.15 42.49 -3.96
N PRO A 605 29.57 41.29 -3.75
CA PRO A 605 29.68 40.19 -4.70
C PRO A 605 28.95 40.50 -6.01
N THR A 606 29.48 39.96 -7.11
CA THR A 606 28.80 40.02 -8.41
C THR A 606 27.48 39.25 -8.38
N ASP A 607 26.56 39.56 -9.31
CA ASP A 607 25.26 38.90 -9.36
C ASP A 607 25.39 37.38 -9.58
N GLU A 608 26.38 36.95 -10.37
CA GLU A 608 26.72 35.54 -10.57
C GLU A 608 27.30 34.88 -9.30
N GLU A 609 28.21 35.54 -8.57
CA GLU A 609 28.76 35.03 -7.31
C GLU A 609 27.67 34.89 -6.23
N LEU A 610 26.80 35.89 -6.13
CA LEU A 610 25.68 35.85 -5.19
C LEU A 610 24.71 34.71 -5.53
N PHE A 611 24.38 34.52 -6.81
CA PHE A 611 23.55 33.41 -7.26
C PHE A 611 24.17 32.04 -6.95
N GLU A 612 25.48 31.91 -7.15
CA GLU A 612 26.23 30.68 -6.86
C GLU A 612 26.30 30.40 -5.35
N TRP A 613 26.48 31.44 -4.54
CA TRP A 613 26.43 31.34 -3.08
C TRP A 613 25.05 30.87 -2.60
N ILE A 614 23.96 31.48 -3.08
CA ILE A 614 22.59 31.04 -2.74
C ILE A 614 22.34 29.58 -3.18
N SER A 615 22.80 29.22 -4.38
CA SER A 615 22.71 27.84 -4.88
C SER A 615 23.45 26.85 -3.96
N THR A 616 24.59 27.28 -3.39
CA THR A 616 25.39 26.49 -2.45
C THR A 616 24.69 26.35 -1.10
N ILE A 617 24.10 27.43 -0.56
CA ILE A 617 23.28 27.39 0.66
C ILE A 617 22.11 26.41 0.50
N MET A 618 21.42 26.45 -0.65
CA MET A 618 20.33 25.53 -0.95
C MET A 618 20.79 24.08 -1.02
N ALA A 619 21.97 23.82 -1.61
CA ALA A 619 22.55 22.48 -1.66
C ALA A 619 22.89 21.95 -0.26
N ASP A 620 23.51 22.76 0.59
CA ASP A 620 23.83 22.45 1.99
C ASP A 620 22.55 22.16 2.80
N LEU A 621 21.54 23.03 2.67
CA LEU A 621 20.23 22.89 3.32
C LEU A 621 19.54 21.56 2.93
N LEU A 622 19.51 21.25 1.64
CA LEU A 622 18.92 20.00 1.14
C LEU A 622 19.72 18.78 1.61
N CYS A 623 21.04 18.85 1.61
CA CYS A 623 21.89 17.79 2.15
C CYS A 623 21.63 17.56 3.64
N ALA A 624 21.54 18.62 4.45
CA ALA A 624 21.20 18.55 5.88
C ALA A 624 19.83 17.88 6.06
N CYS A 625 18.82 18.32 5.32
CA CYS A 625 17.49 17.70 5.34
C CYS A 625 17.55 16.20 4.98
N PHE A 626 18.30 15.83 3.94
CA PHE A 626 18.40 14.47 3.41
C PHE A 626 19.20 13.50 4.30
N THR A 627 19.95 13.98 5.30
CA THR A 627 20.51 13.10 6.35
C THR A 627 19.44 12.27 7.05
N ASN A 628 18.20 12.74 7.05
CA ASN A 628 17.04 12.07 7.61
C ASN A 628 16.43 10.97 6.72
N LEU A 629 16.88 10.81 5.46
CA LEU A 629 16.32 9.82 4.53
C LEU A 629 16.38 8.38 5.07
N PRO A 630 17.51 7.87 5.60
CA PRO A 630 17.57 6.52 6.17
C PRO A 630 16.54 6.30 7.28
N ARG A 631 16.38 7.29 8.17
CA ARG A 631 15.39 7.26 9.26
C ARG A 631 13.97 7.21 8.70
N VAL A 632 13.63 8.10 7.77
CA VAL A 632 12.30 8.18 7.15
C VAL A 632 11.95 6.90 6.39
N ILE A 633 12.90 6.34 5.64
CA ILE A 633 12.72 5.06 4.93
C ILE A 633 12.45 3.95 5.96
N THR A 634 13.27 3.87 7.01
CA THR A 634 13.11 2.86 8.08
C THR A 634 11.78 2.98 8.81
N THR A 635 11.38 4.20 9.20
CA THR A 635 10.07 4.44 9.83
C THR A 635 8.93 4.07 8.90
N LYS A 636 9.04 4.33 7.59
CA LYS A 636 8.01 3.94 6.60
C LYS A 636 7.97 2.44 6.31
N CYS A 637 9.02 1.70 6.61
CA CYS A 637 9.00 0.24 6.49
C CYS A 637 8.07 -0.43 7.52
N HIS A 638 7.63 0.29 8.53
CA HIS A 638 6.76 -0.20 9.59
C HIS A 638 5.48 0.65 9.69
N ASP A 639 4.35 0.00 9.95
CA ASP A 639 3.09 0.65 10.30
C ASP A 639 2.32 -0.30 11.23
N ASP A 640 1.75 0.23 12.32
CA ASP A 640 0.97 -0.57 13.26
C ASP A 640 -0.27 -1.16 12.60
N ALA A 641 -0.91 -0.37 11.72
CA ALA A 641 -2.10 -0.78 11.00
C ALA A 641 -1.73 -1.72 9.85
N ILE A 642 -2.14 -2.98 9.96
CA ILE A 642 -1.89 -4.06 8.99
C ILE A 642 -2.26 -3.62 7.57
N GLU A 643 -3.38 -2.91 7.41
CA GLU A 643 -3.91 -2.44 6.13
C GLU A 643 -3.00 -1.41 5.44
N LYS A 644 -2.19 -0.66 6.21
CA LYS A 644 -1.32 0.39 5.70
C LYS A 644 0.11 -0.07 5.42
N ARG A 645 0.54 -1.20 6.01
CA ARG A 645 1.93 -1.71 5.92
C ARG A 645 2.41 -1.85 4.48
N GLU A 646 1.65 -2.54 3.63
CA GLU A 646 2.04 -2.78 2.23
C GLU A 646 2.30 -1.46 1.48
N GLU A 647 1.38 -0.50 1.60
CA GLU A 647 1.51 0.79 0.92
C GLU A 647 2.65 1.63 1.51
N SER A 648 2.81 1.62 2.84
CA SER A 648 3.89 2.35 3.51
C SER A 648 5.27 1.83 3.07
N ILE A 649 5.44 0.50 2.99
CA ILE A 649 6.69 -0.13 2.52
C ILE A 649 6.93 0.17 1.04
N ARG A 650 5.89 0.18 0.20
CA ARG A 650 6.03 0.61 -1.21
C ARG A 650 6.51 2.04 -1.33
N ILE A 651 6.00 2.95 -0.50
CA ILE A 651 6.48 4.34 -0.45
C ILE A 651 7.95 4.36 0.00
N ALA A 652 8.32 3.55 1.01
CA ALA A 652 9.70 3.43 1.46
C ALA A 652 10.64 2.95 0.35
N ALA A 653 10.24 1.91 -0.40
CA ALA A 653 11.00 1.38 -1.53
C ALA A 653 11.17 2.41 -2.66
N LYS A 654 10.09 3.12 -3.03
CA LYS A 654 10.17 4.21 -4.02
C LYS A 654 11.11 5.32 -3.57
N LEU A 655 11.03 5.71 -2.30
CA LEU A 655 11.90 6.74 -1.72
C LEU A 655 13.36 6.28 -1.71
N LEU A 656 13.62 5.03 -1.31
CA LEU A 656 14.95 4.42 -1.32
C LEU A 656 15.55 4.41 -2.73
N GLY A 657 14.83 3.89 -3.72
CA GLY A 657 15.29 3.84 -5.11
C GLY A 657 15.65 5.23 -5.66
N ARG A 658 14.80 6.24 -5.45
CA ARG A 658 15.07 7.62 -5.89
C ARG A 658 16.23 8.29 -5.15
N SER A 659 16.59 7.81 -3.95
CA SER A 659 17.62 8.40 -3.11
C SER A 659 18.99 7.74 -3.21
N LYS A 660 19.17 6.70 -4.04
CA LYS A 660 20.40 5.90 -4.11
C LYS A 660 21.67 6.74 -4.33
N LYS A 661 21.71 7.62 -5.34
CA LYS A 661 22.83 8.56 -5.52
C LYS A 661 22.93 9.64 -4.44
N ILE A 662 21.81 10.09 -3.86
CA ILE A 662 21.82 11.06 -2.75
C ILE A 662 22.51 10.45 -1.52
N LEU A 663 22.17 9.21 -1.18
CA LEU A 663 22.80 8.47 -0.09
C LEU A 663 24.31 8.29 -0.30
N LYS A 664 24.75 8.09 -1.55
CA LYS A 664 26.19 8.06 -1.88
C LYS A 664 26.87 9.41 -1.62
N VAL A 665 26.24 10.52 -2.00
CA VAL A 665 26.75 11.88 -1.72
C VAL A 665 26.83 12.12 -0.22
N LEU A 666 25.82 11.71 0.55
CA LEU A 666 25.79 11.88 2.01
C LEU A 666 26.81 10.99 2.73
N LYS A 667 27.01 9.75 2.27
CA LYS A 667 27.99 8.82 2.85
C LYS A 667 29.43 9.35 2.74
N ALA A 668 29.72 10.15 1.72
CA ALA A 668 31.04 10.77 1.54
C ALA A 668 31.28 11.98 2.47
N ARG A 669 30.32 12.35 3.31
CA ARG A 669 30.38 13.55 4.15
C ARG A 669 30.42 13.20 5.63
N GLN A 670 31.14 14.02 6.39
CA GLN A 670 31.18 13.93 7.83
C GLN A 670 29.95 14.62 8.45
N LEU A 671 29.20 13.89 9.27
CA LEU A 671 28.03 14.41 9.96
C LEU A 671 28.43 15.32 11.13
N PRO A 672 27.65 16.37 11.44
CA PRO A 672 27.84 17.14 12.66
C PRO A 672 27.48 16.29 13.90
N ASN A 673 28.02 16.67 15.05
CA ASN A 673 27.70 16.04 16.34
C ASN A 673 26.32 16.47 16.84
N LEU A 674 25.28 15.91 16.23
CA LEU A 674 23.88 16.14 16.57
C LEU A 674 23.20 14.78 16.80
N ASP A 675 22.28 14.69 17.75
CA ASP A 675 21.52 13.46 17.92
C ASP A 675 20.55 13.24 16.73
N ILE A 676 20.20 11.98 16.50
CA ILE A 676 19.37 11.54 15.37
C ILE A 676 17.99 12.21 15.37
N GLU A 677 17.44 12.55 16.54
CA GLU A 677 16.14 13.18 16.65
C GLU A 677 16.19 14.65 16.26
N SER A 678 17.21 15.36 16.75
CA SER A 678 17.47 16.76 16.44
C SER A 678 17.78 17.00 14.96
N MET A 679 18.37 16.02 14.25
CA MET A 679 18.68 16.16 12.81
C MET A 679 17.42 16.42 11.95
N GLY A 680 16.23 16.07 12.44
CA GLY A 680 14.97 16.31 11.74
C GLY A 680 14.51 17.77 11.70
N TYR A 681 15.04 18.62 12.58
CA TYR A 681 14.53 19.97 12.84
C TYR A 681 15.55 21.03 12.45
N ILE A 682 15.18 21.90 11.50
CA ILE A 682 16.06 22.94 10.98
C ILE A 682 16.58 23.88 12.07
N ASP A 683 15.75 24.24 13.05
CA ASP A 683 16.14 25.11 14.17
C ASP A 683 17.26 24.48 15.03
N LYS A 684 17.35 23.15 15.09
CA LYS A 684 18.44 22.45 15.80
C LYS A 684 19.75 22.48 15.02
N TRP A 685 19.69 22.52 13.69
CA TRP A 685 20.87 22.76 12.86
C TRP A 685 21.38 24.18 13.03
N GLN A 686 20.47 25.16 13.12
CA GLN A 686 20.82 26.57 13.36
C GLN A 686 21.53 26.77 14.70
N ALA A 687 21.11 26.05 15.75
CA ALA A 687 21.68 26.17 17.09
C ALA A 687 23.11 25.59 17.23
N LEU A 688 23.70 25.01 16.17
CA LEU A 688 25.06 24.47 16.22
C LEU A 688 26.11 25.59 16.32
N PRO A 689 27.12 25.46 17.20
CA PRO A 689 28.21 26.42 17.27
C PRO A 689 28.97 26.52 15.94
N ARG A 690 29.15 27.74 15.41
CA ARG A 690 29.91 27.99 14.16
C ARG A 690 31.33 27.38 14.19
N THR A 691 31.93 27.28 15.38
CA THR A 691 33.27 26.71 15.63
C THR A 691 33.35 25.19 15.56
N GLN A 692 32.29 24.44 15.88
CA GLN A 692 32.31 22.96 15.83
C GLN A 692 32.45 22.43 14.39
N ILE A 693 32.02 23.19 13.40
CA ILE A 693 32.06 22.80 11.98
C ILE A 693 33.39 23.21 11.33
N GLN A 694 33.98 24.34 11.74
CA GLN A 694 35.32 24.77 11.27
C GLN A 694 36.44 23.82 11.70
N ILE A 695 36.40 23.30 12.92
CA ILE A 695 37.42 22.37 13.45
C ILE A 695 37.36 21.00 12.73
N HIS A 696 36.17 20.53 12.37
CA HIS A 696 36.00 19.28 11.62
C HIS A 696 36.53 19.37 10.17
N ASN A 697 36.46 20.55 9.55
CA ASN A 697 37.02 20.81 8.22
C ASN A 697 38.56 20.94 8.21
N ALA A 698 39.16 21.48 9.28
CA ALA A 698 40.62 21.50 9.42
C ALA A 698 41.18 20.06 9.43
N LEU A 699 40.50 19.13 10.10
CA LEU A 699 40.83 17.70 10.11
C LEU A 699 40.68 17.03 8.74
N THR A 700 39.65 17.36 7.96
CA THR A 700 39.49 16.82 6.59
C THR A 700 40.56 17.36 5.64
N ARG A 701 40.96 18.63 5.79
CA ARG A 701 42.05 19.25 5.01
C ARG A 701 43.39 18.58 5.29
N ILE A 702 43.65 18.20 6.55
CA ILE A 702 44.85 17.46 6.97
C ILE A 702 44.84 16.02 6.42
N GLN A 703 43.70 15.32 6.43
CA GLN A 703 43.60 13.95 5.89
C GLN A 703 43.74 13.87 4.36
N THR A 704 43.29 14.90 3.61
CA THR A 704 43.54 14.97 2.16
C THR A 704 44.95 15.43 1.80
N ALA A 705 45.66 16.11 2.71
CA ALA A 705 47.04 16.55 2.50
C ALA A 705 48.07 15.48 2.92
N SER A 706 47.73 14.54 3.81
CA SER A 706 48.65 13.50 4.29
C SER A 706 48.74 12.26 3.39
N SER A 707 48.15 12.28 2.20
CA SER A 707 48.26 11.20 1.20
C SER A 707 49.22 11.56 0.07
N SER A 708 50.45 11.96 0.41
CA SER A 708 51.61 11.87 -0.49
C SER A 708 52.57 10.83 0.11
N PRO A 709 53.20 9.96 -0.70
CA PRO A 709 54.08 8.93 -0.17
C PRO A 709 55.36 9.59 0.35
N ASN A 710 55.64 9.43 1.65
CA ASN A 710 56.95 9.79 2.22
C ASN A 710 58.01 8.88 1.58
N GLU A 711 58.91 9.47 0.80
CA GLU A 711 60.20 8.86 0.46
C GLU A 711 61.00 8.61 1.74
N SER A 712 61.41 7.36 1.94
CA SER A 712 62.25 6.93 3.04
C SER A 712 63.68 7.42 2.83
N VAL A 713 64.08 8.47 3.54
CA VAL A 713 65.48 8.82 3.72
C VAL A 713 66.09 7.83 4.71
N VAL A 714 66.95 6.94 4.21
CA VAL A 714 67.80 6.06 5.02
C VAL A 714 68.93 6.91 5.60
N VAL A 715 68.93 7.09 6.92
CA VAL A 715 70.06 7.65 7.66
C VAL A 715 70.89 6.48 8.20
N THR A 716 72.06 6.28 7.62
CA THR A 716 73.08 5.35 8.14
C THR A 716 73.80 6.04 9.30
N VAL A 717 73.77 5.43 10.49
CA VAL A 717 74.58 5.85 11.64
C VAL A 717 75.60 4.75 11.92
N ILE A 718 76.89 5.12 11.96
CA ILE A 718 77.96 4.36 12.62
C ILE A 718 77.91 4.69 14.11
#